data_AF-A0A428ZKF9-F1
#
_entry.id   AF-A0A428ZKF9-F1
#
_cell.length_a   1.000
_cell.length_b   1.000
_cell.length_c   1.000
_cell.angle_alpha   90.00
_cell.angle_beta   90.00
_cell.angle_gamma   90.00
#
_symmetry.space_group_name_H-M   'P 1'
#
loop_
_entity.id
_entity.type
_entity.pdbx_description
1 polymer ?
#
loop_
_entity_poly.entity_id
_entity_poly.type
_entity_poly.pdbx_seq_one_letter_code
_entity_poly.pdbx_strand_id
1 'polypeptide(L)'
;MRRVAGSTRWGALSTFDTVWRDTPACAATWRSVTACPTVHSRLLVADRVRWHTVRDLTGQIGRVTVADGPRPCQDRRRHRGGTVTGPSTSLHSLVTVLKAPSLVLSDQDGQLPGTGSTGWFIRDKRALARVQLTIADAEVVTVGRDQRDPWTASFHAVAKASGARWRDSTLHVRRERELDASSLVERFEVTNFDDVDRTLTVVVHVATDFAGVDAVKAGRAASLITPSVTGEALSWQDSVTLRAEPAAAVTIRDSVAELTWHVTVAAGEAWRLSLHADATVEPADFAQVSPVSYPQWTPLPNPVAERNLADLRALLLADEGDIYAAAGSPWYLTLFGRDSIWAARLSLPLGTDLAAGTLRALARRQGNRHDPAAEQQPGKIPHELRPGAIDTGQVRLSSRYYGTIDATPLWICLLHEASRAGMPVDPLLPNLVAAMNWLTGPDADPDGDGLIEYQPAASGGLTHHGWKDSHDAFLHQDGRHPKAPIALCEVQGYAYAAAVAAAALDPANGPQWMDWAARLRERFRSTFWIEDASGRYPAIALDADKNPVVGATSNMGHLLGTGLLDAEEVELVAARLGRSDMLTPFGLRTSTADSAMFNPFSYHRGSVWPHDTAIVMVGLAAEGKHELAGLMAESILRASEHFGGHTPELYAVLDGQPLAYPNACVPQAWSAAGVVRAALYLATAP
;
A
#
# COMPACT_ATOMS: atom_id res chain seq x y z
N MET A 1 31.84 52.15 -19.41
CA MET A 1 33.31 52.13 -19.30
C MET A 1 33.69 50.88 -18.49
N ARG A 2 34.51 49.91 -18.88
CA ARG A 2 35.29 49.57 -20.08
C ARG A 2 35.19 48.03 -20.25
N ARG A 3 35.04 47.58 -21.50
CA ARG A 3 35.32 46.21 -22.00
C ARG A 3 36.80 46.08 -22.35
N VAL A 4 37.36 44.86 -22.30
CA VAL A 4 38.32 44.23 -23.26
C VAL A 4 38.20 42.69 -23.04
N ALA A 5 37.68 41.83 -23.94
CA ALA A 5 38.26 41.20 -25.15
C ALA A 5 39.58 40.42 -24.90
N GLY A 6 39.91 39.24 -25.42
CA GLY A 6 39.29 38.29 -26.35
C GLY A 6 40.32 37.21 -26.79
N SER A 7 39.84 36.24 -27.57
CA SER A 7 40.51 35.27 -28.50
C SER A 7 41.49 34.19 -27.95
N THR A 8 41.30 32.86 -28.15
CA THR A 8 41.52 31.95 -29.34
C THR A 8 43.00 31.86 -29.81
N ARG A 9 43.66 30.75 -30.23
CA ARG A 9 43.35 29.44 -30.88
C ARG A 9 44.68 28.57 -31.00
N TRP A 10 44.57 27.22 -31.00
CA TRP A 10 45.18 26.18 -31.90
C TRP A 10 46.60 25.56 -31.77
N GLY A 11 46.63 24.23 -32.08
CA GLY A 11 47.75 23.37 -32.54
C GLY A 11 47.67 21.96 -31.88
N ALA A 12 47.23 20.83 -32.46
CA ALA A 12 47.29 20.13 -33.76
C ALA A 12 48.51 19.18 -33.96
N LEU A 13 48.20 17.87 -34.10
CA LEU A 13 48.87 16.78 -34.89
C LEU A 13 50.23 16.26 -34.36
N SER A 14 50.67 14.99 -34.51
CA SER A 14 50.29 13.71 -35.15
C SER A 14 51.34 12.66 -34.68
N THR A 15 51.15 11.33 -34.64
CA THR A 15 51.40 10.38 -35.75
C THR A 15 50.96 8.93 -35.42
N PHE A 16 50.56 8.22 -36.49
CA PHE A 16 50.14 6.81 -36.65
C PHE A 16 51.30 5.79 -36.65
N ASP A 17 51.03 4.48 -36.39
CA ASP A 17 51.32 3.38 -37.35
C ASP A 17 50.76 1.95 -37.00
N THR A 18 50.15 1.30 -38.02
CA THR A 18 50.10 -0.14 -38.48
C THR A 18 49.85 -1.34 -37.50
N VAL A 19 48.76 -2.15 -37.57
CA VAL A 19 48.28 -3.29 -38.45
C VAL A 19 48.73 -4.75 -38.07
N TRP A 20 47.73 -5.59 -37.75
CA TRP A 20 47.49 -7.07 -37.86
C TRP A 20 48.62 -8.12 -38.04
N ARG A 21 48.53 -9.24 -37.26
CA ARG A 21 48.44 -10.66 -37.74
C ARG A 21 48.32 -11.75 -36.65
N ASP A 22 47.50 -12.76 -36.98
CA ASP A 22 47.55 -14.22 -36.73
C ASP A 22 47.14 -14.92 -35.40
N THR A 23 46.14 -15.82 -35.59
CA THR A 23 45.55 -16.96 -34.83
C THR A 23 46.53 -18.15 -34.63
N PRO A 24 46.27 -19.31 -33.93
CA PRO A 24 45.06 -20.19 -34.04
C PRO A 24 44.67 -21.18 -32.89
N ALA A 25 43.45 -21.78 -33.00
CA ALA A 25 43.05 -23.21 -32.80
C ALA A 25 41.51 -23.34 -32.58
N CYS A 26 40.64 -23.79 -33.51
CA CYS A 26 40.26 -25.17 -33.94
C CYS A 26 39.88 -26.15 -32.79
N ALA A 27 38.85 -27.02 -32.83
CA ALA A 27 37.72 -27.33 -33.72
C ALA A 27 36.82 -28.44 -33.07
N ALA A 28 35.63 -28.70 -33.65
CA ALA A 28 34.71 -29.85 -33.49
C ALA A 28 33.84 -29.89 -32.21
N THR A 29 32.51 -30.09 -32.24
CA THR A 29 31.73 -31.15 -32.92
C THR A 29 30.27 -30.74 -33.19
N TRP A 30 29.74 -31.10 -34.37
CA TRP A 30 28.30 -31.20 -34.65
C TRP A 30 27.98 -32.64 -35.09
N ARG A 31 26.91 -33.24 -34.53
CA ARG A 31 26.30 -34.49 -35.04
C ARG A 31 24.83 -34.27 -35.37
N SER A 32 24.53 -34.49 -36.65
CA SER A 32 23.30 -34.95 -37.31
C SER A 32 22.01 -35.11 -36.50
N VAL A 33 20.92 -34.48 -36.98
CA VAL A 33 19.55 -35.02 -36.88
C VAL A 33 18.94 -35.09 -38.28
N THR A 34 18.45 -36.28 -38.59
CA THR A 34 17.81 -36.75 -39.84
C THR A 34 16.46 -36.10 -40.13
N ALA A 35 16.14 -35.99 -41.42
CA ALA A 35 14.91 -35.47 -41.99
C ALA A 35 13.73 -36.46 -41.94
N CYS A 36 12.49 -35.95 -41.84
CA CYS A 36 11.35 -36.31 -42.73
C CYS A 36 10.10 -35.41 -42.49
N PRO A 37 9.19 -35.26 -43.48
CA PRO A 37 8.42 -34.03 -43.73
C PRO A 37 6.91 -34.17 -43.44
N THR A 38 6.21 -33.04 -43.29
CA THR A 38 4.88 -32.86 -43.88
C THR A 38 4.44 -31.39 -43.87
N VAL A 39 3.84 -31.01 -44.99
CA VAL A 39 3.46 -29.66 -45.41
C VAL A 39 2.06 -29.32 -44.89
N HIS A 40 1.87 -28.12 -44.32
CA HIS A 40 0.69 -27.32 -44.62
C HIS A 40 1.04 -25.82 -44.62
N SER A 41 0.93 -25.26 -45.82
CA SER A 41 1.03 -23.85 -46.18
C SER A 41 -0.03 -22.99 -45.50
N ARG A 42 0.38 -21.84 -44.95
CA ARG A 42 -0.40 -20.59 -44.98
C ARG A 42 0.53 -19.38 -44.80
N LEU A 43 0.37 -18.43 -45.72
CA LEU A 43 1.11 -17.19 -45.86
C LEU A 43 1.24 -16.42 -44.54
N LEU A 44 2.46 -15.96 -44.24
CA LEU A 44 2.69 -14.80 -43.38
C LEU A 44 3.44 -13.75 -44.22
N VAL A 45 2.75 -12.65 -44.47
CA VAL A 45 3.32 -11.40 -44.99
C VAL A 45 4.27 -10.88 -43.91
N ALA A 46 5.57 -10.82 -44.22
CA ALA A 46 6.56 -10.18 -43.35
C ALA A 46 6.73 -8.71 -43.78
N ASP A 47 5.96 -7.82 -43.18
CA ASP A 47 6.23 -6.39 -43.21
C ASP A 47 7.15 -6.00 -42.05
N ARG A 48 8.37 -5.59 -42.40
CA ARG A 48 9.26 -4.58 -41.77
C ARG A 48 10.73 -5.01 -41.77
N VAL A 49 11.41 -4.73 -42.89
CA VAL A 49 12.88 -4.60 -42.93
C VAL A 49 13.25 -3.25 -42.32
N ARG A 50 14.02 -3.22 -41.23
CA ARG A 50 14.59 -1.96 -40.69
C ARG A 50 15.98 -1.73 -41.26
N TRP A 51 16.12 -0.70 -42.09
CA TRP A 51 17.40 -0.22 -42.56
C TRP A 51 18.06 0.67 -41.50
N HIS A 52 19.31 0.37 -41.15
CA HIS A 52 20.12 1.26 -40.31
C HIS A 52 21.18 1.90 -41.19
N THR A 53 21.28 3.23 -41.14
CA THR A 53 22.33 3.98 -41.82
C THR A 53 23.37 4.31 -40.77
N VAL A 54 24.57 3.76 -40.91
CA VAL A 54 25.70 4.06 -40.02
C VAL A 54 26.72 4.85 -40.82
N ARG A 55 27.15 6.01 -40.29
CA ARG A 55 28.29 6.75 -40.81
C ARG A 55 29.51 6.33 -40.03
N ASP A 56 30.56 5.89 -40.72
CA ASP A 56 31.88 5.78 -40.12
C ASP A 56 32.62 7.12 -40.15
N LEU A 57 33.75 7.19 -39.45
CA LEU A 57 34.57 8.39 -39.28
C LEU A 57 35.32 8.83 -40.56
N THR A 58 35.05 8.24 -41.72
CA THR A 58 35.57 8.67 -43.03
C THR A 58 34.49 9.15 -44.00
N GLY A 59 33.22 9.15 -43.60
CA GLY A 59 32.16 9.86 -44.30
C GLY A 59 31.54 9.13 -45.51
N GLN A 60 31.83 7.85 -45.73
CA GLN A 60 31.07 7.04 -46.69
C GLN A 60 29.83 6.39 -46.04
N ILE A 61 28.74 6.31 -46.80
CA ILE A 61 27.45 5.76 -46.36
C ILE A 61 27.32 4.33 -46.89
N GLY A 62 27.31 3.34 -45.99
CA GLY A 62 27.01 1.93 -46.30
C GLY A 62 25.72 1.46 -45.63
N ARG A 63 24.90 0.66 -46.34
CA ARG A 63 23.71 -0.03 -45.79
C ARG A 63 24.10 -1.42 -45.32
N VAL A 64 23.78 -1.76 -44.07
CA VAL A 64 23.94 -3.13 -43.52
C VAL A 64 22.55 -3.73 -43.24
N THR A 65 22.37 -4.98 -43.63
CA THR A 65 21.18 -5.79 -43.34
C THR A 65 21.54 -6.75 -42.19
N VAL A 66 20.84 -6.66 -41.06
CA VAL A 66 21.00 -7.61 -39.94
C VAL A 66 19.83 -8.58 -39.98
N ALA A 67 20.11 -9.87 -40.06
CA ALA A 67 19.12 -10.94 -39.93
C ALA A 67 19.09 -11.43 -38.47
N ASP A 68 17.93 -11.44 -37.85
CA ASP A 68 17.73 -11.96 -36.49
C ASP A 68 17.90 -13.49 -36.47
N GLY A 69 18.75 -14.00 -35.57
CA GLY A 69 18.93 -15.43 -35.31
C GLY A 69 17.74 -16.08 -34.58
N PRO A 70 17.64 -17.42 -34.56
CA PRO A 70 16.45 -18.12 -34.06
C PRO A 70 16.35 -18.06 -32.52
N ARG A 71 15.17 -17.75 -32.01
CA ARG A 71 14.86 -17.73 -30.56
C ARG A 71 14.52 -19.14 -30.05
N PRO A 72 14.87 -19.49 -28.79
CA PRO A 72 14.51 -20.78 -28.20
C PRO A 72 13.01 -20.90 -27.91
N CYS A 73 12.50 -22.12 -28.08
CA CYS A 73 11.10 -22.50 -27.97
C CYS A 73 10.58 -22.34 -26.52
N GLN A 74 9.66 -21.41 -26.28
CA GLN A 74 8.88 -21.35 -25.04
C GLN A 74 7.51 -22.02 -25.25
N ASP A 75 7.25 -23.01 -24.41
CA ASP A 75 6.03 -23.82 -24.36
C ASP A 75 4.82 -22.94 -24.02
N ARG A 76 3.95 -22.68 -25.02
CA ARG A 76 2.73 -21.88 -24.86
C ARG A 76 1.60 -22.75 -24.31
N ARG A 77 1.45 -22.81 -22.99
CA ARG A 77 0.13 -23.08 -22.39
C ARG A 77 -0.80 -21.89 -22.67
N ARG A 78 -1.89 -22.15 -23.37
CA ARG A 78 -2.93 -21.17 -23.70
C ARG A 78 -3.64 -20.70 -22.42
N HIS A 79 -3.27 -19.51 -21.91
CA HIS A 79 -4.18 -18.75 -21.05
C HIS A 79 -5.32 -18.19 -21.91
N ARG A 80 -6.57 -18.50 -21.52
CA ARG A 80 -7.75 -17.82 -22.07
C ARG A 80 -7.64 -16.34 -21.68
N GLY A 81 -7.57 -15.47 -22.68
CA GLY A 81 -7.42 -14.03 -22.49
C GLY A 81 -8.64 -13.41 -21.83
N GLY A 82 -8.45 -12.85 -20.65
CA GLY A 82 -9.25 -11.72 -20.19
C GLY A 82 -8.76 -10.47 -20.91
N THR A 83 -9.68 -9.73 -21.53
CA THR A 83 -9.43 -8.37 -22.00
C THR A 83 -9.12 -7.48 -20.80
N VAL A 84 -7.84 -7.13 -20.60
CA VAL A 84 -7.44 -6.05 -19.69
C VAL A 84 -7.90 -4.74 -20.33
N THR A 85 -8.90 -4.09 -19.74
CA THR A 85 -9.45 -2.81 -20.23
C THR A 85 -8.70 -1.64 -19.59
N GLY A 86 -8.00 -0.85 -20.42
CA GLY A 86 -7.42 0.47 -20.07
C GLY A 86 -6.19 0.45 -19.13
N PRO A 87 -5.33 1.49 -19.17
CA PRO A 87 -4.28 1.64 -18.15
C PRO A 87 -4.95 1.84 -16.78
N SER A 88 -4.53 1.07 -15.78
CA SER A 88 -4.99 1.27 -14.39
C SER A 88 -4.59 2.67 -13.92
N THR A 89 -5.57 3.52 -13.59
CA THR A 89 -5.32 4.82 -12.98
C THR A 89 -4.56 4.62 -11.66
N SER A 90 -3.43 5.29 -11.51
CA SER A 90 -2.67 5.32 -10.25
C SER A 90 -3.55 5.85 -9.12
N LEU A 91 -3.55 5.21 -7.95
CA LEU A 91 -4.24 5.72 -6.76
C LEU A 91 -3.74 7.11 -6.36
N HIS A 92 -2.45 7.39 -6.57
CA HIS A 92 -1.87 8.70 -6.28
C HIS A 92 -2.50 9.84 -7.11
N SER A 93 -3.08 9.54 -8.27
CA SER A 93 -3.78 10.54 -9.09
C SER A 93 -5.26 10.68 -8.73
N LEU A 94 -5.77 9.92 -7.76
CA LEU A 94 -7.16 10.01 -7.31
C LEU A 94 -7.28 10.90 -6.08
N VAL A 95 -8.50 11.34 -5.82
CA VAL A 95 -8.89 12.01 -4.58
C VAL A 95 -9.62 11.01 -3.70
N THR A 96 -9.07 10.77 -2.51
CA THR A 96 -9.67 9.91 -1.49
C THR A 96 -10.49 10.75 -0.52
N VAL A 97 -11.78 10.44 -0.41
CA VAL A 97 -12.65 10.90 0.69
C VAL A 97 -12.98 9.69 1.54
N LEU A 98 -12.74 9.72 2.84
CA LEU A 98 -12.76 8.55 3.71
C LEU A 98 -13.44 8.85 5.05
N LYS A 99 -14.35 7.96 5.43
CA LYS A 99 -14.87 7.81 6.79
C LYS A 99 -15.21 6.34 6.99
N ALA A 100 -14.27 5.57 7.52
CA ALA A 100 -14.40 4.12 7.60
C ALA A 100 -15.73 3.69 8.25
N PRO A 101 -16.45 2.69 7.68
CA PRO A 101 -16.03 1.75 6.63
C PRO A 101 -16.30 2.23 5.19
N SER A 102 -16.60 3.51 5.01
CA SER A 102 -16.98 4.11 3.73
C SER A 102 -15.82 4.91 3.13
N LEU A 103 -15.61 4.81 1.82
CA LEU A 103 -14.60 5.60 1.11
C LEU A 103 -15.05 5.92 -0.32
N VAL A 104 -14.64 7.06 -0.86
CA VAL A 104 -14.84 7.43 -2.27
C VAL A 104 -13.49 7.72 -2.90
N LEU A 105 -13.25 7.08 -4.05
CA LEU A 105 -12.14 7.38 -4.94
C LEU A 105 -12.68 8.05 -6.19
N SER A 106 -12.33 9.30 -6.42
CA SER A 106 -12.68 10.02 -7.64
C SER A 106 -11.48 10.55 -8.38
N ASP A 107 -11.69 10.92 -9.64
CA ASP A 107 -10.70 11.69 -10.39
C ASP A 107 -10.50 13.09 -9.74
N GLN A 108 -9.50 13.83 -10.19
CA GLN A 108 -9.15 15.17 -9.66
C GLN A 108 -10.27 16.20 -9.82
N ASP A 109 -11.23 15.95 -10.71
CA ASP A 109 -12.43 16.77 -10.94
C ASP A 109 -13.64 16.33 -10.10
N GLY A 110 -13.46 15.31 -9.25
CA GLY A 110 -14.49 14.75 -8.40
C GLY A 110 -15.38 13.71 -9.09
N GLN A 111 -15.25 13.52 -10.41
CA GLN A 111 -16.09 12.61 -11.17
C GLN A 111 -15.83 11.14 -10.79
N LEU A 112 -16.90 10.35 -10.86
CA LEU A 112 -16.85 8.90 -10.79
C LEU A 112 -17.25 8.37 -12.18
N PRO A 113 -16.30 8.15 -13.10
CA PRO A 113 -16.60 7.76 -14.49
C PRO A 113 -17.06 6.30 -14.63
N GLY A 114 -16.96 5.46 -13.60
CA GLY A 114 -17.28 4.03 -13.67
C GLY A 114 -16.18 3.18 -14.30
N THR A 115 -14.94 3.67 -14.31
CA THR A 115 -13.76 2.96 -14.84
C THR A 115 -12.64 2.92 -13.81
N GLY A 116 -11.76 1.92 -13.95
CA GLY A 116 -10.60 1.74 -13.06
C GLY A 116 -11.01 1.60 -11.59
N SER A 117 -10.24 2.23 -10.72
CA SER A 117 -10.40 2.18 -9.26
C SER A 117 -11.43 3.16 -8.70
N THR A 118 -12.03 4.02 -9.53
CA THR A 118 -13.01 5.01 -9.05
C THR A 118 -14.30 4.35 -8.53
N GLY A 119 -14.94 5.01 -7.58
CA GLY A 119 -16.22 4.61 -7.02
C GLY A 119 -16.40 5.00 -5.57
N TRP A 120 -17.64 4.87 -5.09
CA TRP A 120 -17.94 4.84 -3.67
C TRP A 120 -17.93 3.39 -3.20
N PHE A 121 -17.13 3.09 -2.19
CA PHE A 121 -17.00 1.76 -1.59
C PHE A 121 -17.48 1.77 -0.15
N ILE A 122 -18.15 0.69 0.22
CA ILE A 122 -18.53 0.39 1.59
C ILE A 122 -18.30 -1.10 1.81
N ARG A 123 -17.63 -1.44 2.90
CA ARG A 123 -17.37 -2.83 3.29
C ARG A 123 -16.87 -3.74 2.17
N ASP A 124 -15.75 -3.37 1.57
CA ASP A 124 -15.09 -4.10 0.49
C ASP A 124 -15.92 -4.23 -0.82
N LYS A 125 -17.02 -3.49 -0.98
CA LYS A 125 -17.84 -3.47 -2.21
C LYS A 125 -18.05 -2.08 -2.76
N ARG A 126 -18.03 -1.94 -4.09
CA ARG A 126 -18.34 -0.69 -4.80
C ARG A 126 -19.85 -0.44 -4.82
N ALA A 127 -20.32 0.41 -3.90
CA ALA A 127 -21.73 0.80 -3.76
C ALA A 127 -22.23 1.61 -4.96
N LEU A 128 -21.42 2.56 -5.47
CA LEU A 128 -21.66 3.26 -6.72
C LEU A 128 -20.38 3.26 -7.55
N ALA A 129 -20.48 2.79 -8.80
CA ALA A 129 -19.37 2.78 -9.75
C ALA A 129 -19.30 4.13 -10.50
N ARG A 130 -20.45 4.70 -10.84
CA ARG A 130 -20.56 5.92 -11.63
C ARG A 130 -21.45 6.95 -10.94
N VAL A 131 -20.97 8.19 -10.89
CA VAL A 131 -21.68 9.42 -10.51
C VAL A 131 -21.01 10.54 -11.30
N GLN A 132 -21.49 10.75 -12.52
CA GLN A 132 -20.88 11.65 -13.49
C GLN A 132 -21.84 12.78 -13.89
N LEU A 133 -21.48 14.01 -13.55
CA LEU A 133 -22.24 15.21 -13.94
C LEU A 133 -21.72 15.77 -15.27
N THR A 134 -22.65 16.06 -16.18
CA THR A 134 -22.41 16.75 -17.44
C THR A 134 -23.44 17.85 -17.64
N ILE A 135 -23.05 18.94 -18.30
CA ILE A 135 -23.96 19.99 -18.77
C ILE A 135 -23.99 19.89 -20.29
N ALA A 136 -25.15 19.63 -20.88
CA ALA A 136 -25.28 19.48 -22.33
C ALA A 136 -24.79 20.75 -23.06
N ASP A 137 -24.13 20.56 -24.19
CA ASP A 137 -23.58 21.63 -25.02
C ASP A 137 -22.63 22.59 -24.29
N ALA A 138 -22.02 22.14 -23.19
CA ALA A 138 -20.99 22.88 -22.46
C ALA A 138 -19.78 21.99 -22.14
N GLU A 139 -18.59 22.49 -22.45
CA GLU A 139 -17.34 21.86 -22.02
C GLU A 139 -17.02 22.30 -20.59
N VAL A 140 -16.97 21.34 -19.66
CA VAL A 140 -16.66 21.57 -18.24
C VAL A 140 -15.17 21.35 -18.02
N VAL A 141 -14.49 22.36 -17.48
CA VAL A 141 -13.04 22.37 -17.22
C VAL A 141 -12.77 22.59 -15.74
N THR A 142 -12.08 21.64 -15.12
CA THR A 142 -11.71 21.70 -13.70
C THR A 142 -10.70 22.83 -13.45
N VAL A 143 -10.97 23.63 -12.42
CA VAL A 143 -10.14 24.79 -12.04
C VAL A 143 -9.56 24.68 -10.62
N GLY A 144 -10.09 23.79 -9.78
CA GLY A 144 -9.53 23.60 -8.45
C GLY A 144 -10.25 22.56 -7.62
N ARG A 145 -9.61 22.18 -6.51
CA ARG A 145 -10.19 21.33 -5.46
C ARG A 145 -9.71 21.80 -4.09
N ASP A 146 -10.52 21.55 -3.08
CA ASP A 146 -10.17 21.74 -1.67
C ASP A 146 -10.62 20.52 -0.87
N GLN A 147 -9.84 20.16 0.15
CA GLN A 147 -10.13 19.05 1.06
C GLN A 147 -9.62 19.45 2.44
N ARG A 148 -10.55 19.83 3.30
CA ARG A 148 -10.26 20.31 4.65
C ARG A 148 -10.18 19.17 5.66
N ASP A 149 -11.07 18.20 5.52
CA ASP A 149 -11.17 17.02 6.36
C ASP A 149 -11.15 15.74 5.51
N PRO A 150 -10.74 14.58 6.05
CA PRO A 150 -10.70 13.34 5.29
C PRO A 150 -12.04 12.91 4.67
N TRP A 151 -13.18 13.28 5.28
CA TRP A 151 -14.53 12.87 4.86
C TRP A 151 -15.29 13.92 4.02
N THR A 152 -14.66 15.03 3.65
CA THR A 152 -15.26 16.04 2.75
C THR A 152 -14.31 16.45 1.63
N ALA A 153 -14.85 16.86 0.49
CA ALA A 153 -14.06 17.50 -0.57
C ALA A 153 -14.94 18.46 -1.38
N SER A 154 -14.35 19.56 -1.87
CA SER A 154 -14.98 20.42 -2.87
C SER A 154 -14.19 20.44 -4.17
N PHE A 155 -14.91 20.43 -5.28
CA PHE A 155 -14.36 20.47 -6.63
C PHE A 155 -14.99 21.65 -7.37
N HIS A 156 -14.16 22.37 -8.12
CA HIS A 156 -14.55 23.57 -8.83
C HIS A 156 -14.20 23.41 -10.29
N ALA A 157 -15.15 23.70 -11.16
CA ALA A 157 -15.00 23.71 -12.59
C ALA A 157 -15.66 24.96 -13.19
N VAL A 158 -15.24 25.33 -14.39
CA VAL A 158 -15.91 26.35 -15.20
C VAL A 158 -16.44 25.70 -16.46
N ALA A 159 -17.57 26.18 -16.96
CA ALA A 159 -18.15 25.67 -18.20
C ALA A 159 -18.45 26.81 -19.15
N LYS A 160 -18.22 26.56 -20.44
CA LYS A 160 -18.59 27.49 -21.50
C LYS A 160 -19.90 27.04 -22.12
N ALA A 161 -20.96 27.80 -21.88
CA ALA A 161 -22.26 27.54 -22.50
C ALA A 161 -22.19 27.74 -24.03
N SER A 162 -22.93 26.93 -24.77
CA SER A 162 -23.15 27.15 -26.20
C SER A 162 -23.74 28.54 -26.45
N GLY A 163 -23.23 29.23 -27.47
CA GLY A 163 -23.62 30.62 -27.77
C GLY A 163 -23.11 31.67 -26.77
N ALA A 164 -22.12 31.34 -25.94
CA ALA A 164 -21.44 32.34 -25.10
C ALA A 164 -20.82 33.45 -25.96
N ARG A 165 -21.16 34.70 -25.63
CA ARG A 165 -20.68 35.90 -26.33
C ARG A 165 -19.21 36.18 -26.04
N TRP A 166 -18.79 35.85 -24.83
CA TRP A 166 -17.46 36.13 -24.31
C TRP A 166 -16.49 34.98 -24.55
N ARG A 167 -15.19 35.29 -24.55
CA ARG A 167 -14.15 34.28 -24.70
C ARG A 167 -14.11 33.37 -23.48
N ASP A 168 -14.25 33.97 -22.29
CA ASP A 168 -14.15 33.31 -21.00
C ASP A 168 -15.40 32.53 -20.64
N SER A 169 -15.24 31.50 -19.79
CA SER A 169 -16.34 30.69 -19.27
C SER A 169 -17.19 31.51 -18.30
N THR A 170 -18.51 31.52 -18.50
CA THR A 170 -19.47 32.27 -17.68
C THR A 170 -20.22 31.39 -16.69
N LEU A 171 -20.10 30.07 -16.77
CA LEU A 171 -20.68 29.16 -15.79
C LEU A 171 -19.61 28.67 -14.82
N HIS A 172 -19.94 28.65 -13.54
CA HIS A 172 -19.15 27.99 -12.50
C HIS A 172 -19.92 26.79 -11.97
N VAL A 173 -19.24 25.65 -11.86
CA VAL A 173 -19.79 24.41 -11.33
C VAL A 173 -19.01 24.06 -10.07
N ARG A 174 -19.70 24.00 -8.95
CA ARG A 174 -19.15 23.57 -7.66
C ARG A 174 -19.78 22.24 -7.27
N ARG A 175 -18.95 21.26 -6.93
CA ARG A 175 -19.35 19.98 -6.33
C ARG A 175 -18.82 19.91 -4.92
N GLU A 176 -19.67 19.64 -3.94
CA GLU A 176 -19.28 19.30 -2.58
C GLU A 176 -19.66 17.87 -2.29
N ARG A 177 -18.67 17.10 -1.85
CA ARG A 177 -18.84 15.72 -1.40
C ARG A 177 -18.73 15.68 0.11
N GLU A 178 -19.69 14.99 0.72
CA GLU A 178 -19.71 14.67 2.15
C GLU A 178 -19.96 13.18 2.31
N LEU A 179 -19.13 12.52 3.10
CA LEU A 179 -19.18 11.08 3.31
C LEU A 179 -19.50 10.75 4.77
N ASP A 180 -20.47 9.86 4.97
CA ASP A 180 -20.69 9.19 6.25
C ASP A 180 -20.41 7.67 6.14
N ALA A 181 -20.52 6.96 7.27
CA ALA A 181 -20.25 5.53 7.40
C ALA A 181 -21.07 4.65 6.45
N SER A 182 -22.27 5.10 6.05
CA SER A 182 -23.15 4.38 5.12
C SER A 182 -23.88 5.26 4.12
N SER A 183 -23.54 6.54 4.02
CA SER A 183 -24.18 7.48 3.10
C SER A 183 -23.16 8.37 2.39
N LEU A 184 -23.50 8.76 1.17
CA LEU A 184 -22.76 9.69 0.33
C LEU A 184 -23.69 10.81 -0.09
N VAL A 185 -23.30 12.05 0.19
CA VAL A 185 -24.02 13.23 -0.27
C VAL A 185 -23.15 14.00 -1.26
N GLU A 186 -23.71 14.27 -2.44
CA GLU A 186 -23.10 15.09 -3.48
C GLU A 186 -23.96 16.32 -3.72
N ARG A 187 -23.43 17.51 -3.44
CA ARG A 187 -24.13 18.78 -3.68
C ARG A 187 -23.49 19.48 -4.86
N PHE A 188 -24.28 19.80 -5.86
CA PHE A 188 -23.86 20.54 -7.03
C PHE A 188 -24.50 21.92 -7.03
N GLU A 189 -23.71 22.92 -7.38
CA GLU A 189 -24.16 24.29 -7.60
C GLU A 189 -23.65 24.76 -8.96
N VAL A 190 -24.54 25.26 -9.80
CA VAL A 190 -24.22 25.86 -11.10
C VAL A 190 -24.57 27.34 -11.03
N THR A 191 -23.56 28.19 -11.01
CA THR A 191 -23.70 29.66 -10.96
C THR A 191 -23.52 30.25 -12.35
N ASN A 192 -24.44 31.14 -12.74
CA ASN A 192 -24.39 31.86 -14.00
C ASN A 192 -23.82 33.27 -13.81
N PHE A 193 -22.56 33.48 -14.22
CA PHE A 193 -21.89 34.78 -14.23
C PHE A 193 -22.05 35.54 -15.55
N ASP A 194 -22.92 35.07 -16.45
CA ASP A 194 -23.22 35.79 -17.70
C ASP A 194 -24.14 36.99 -17.44
N ASP A 195 -24.29 37.85 -18.46
CA ASP A 195 -25.22 38.99 -18.44
C ASP A 195 -26.63 38.63 -18.94
N VAL A 196 -26.85 37.36 -19.27
CA VAL A 196 -28.12 36.81 -19.77
C VAL A 196 -28.51 35.52 -19.05
N ASP A 197 -29.81 35.25 -19.00
CA ASP A 197 -30.34 33.99 -18.51
C ASP A 197 -29.88 32.82 -19.38
N ARG A 198 -29.52 31.71 -18.74
CA ARG A 198 -29.03 30.50 -19.41
C ARG A 198 -29.96 29.32 -19.13
N THR A 199 -30.51 28.74 -20.20
CA THR A 199 -31.19 27.44 -20.12
C THR A 199 -30.18 26.33 -20.29
N LEU A 200 -30.08 25.47 -19.29
CA LEU A 200 -29.11 24.39 -19.19
C LEU A 200 -29.83 23.05 -19.12
N THR A 201 -29.26 22.04 -19.76
CA THR A 201 -29.61 20.63 -19.53
C THR A 201 -28.51 20.00 -18.69
N VAL A 202 -28.80 19.80 -17.41
CA VAL A 202 -27.89 19.12 -16.49
C VAL A 202 -28.24 17.65 -16.47
N VAL A 203 -27.25 16.78 -16.62
CA VAL A 203 -27.42 15.33 -16.61
C VAL A 203 -26.44 14.72 -15.63
N VAL A 204 -26.94 13.85 -14.75
CA VAL A 204 -26.12 13.00 -13.89
C VAL A 204 -26.32 11.55 -14.31
N HIS A 205 -25.23 10.88 -14.67
CA HIS A 205 -25.20 9.45 -14.94
C HIS A 205 -24.82 8.71 -13.66
N VAL A 206 -25.63 7.74 -13.27
CA VAL A 206 -25.41 6.93 -12.06
C VAL A 206 -25.48 5.44 -12.40
N ALA A 207 -24.53 4.66 -11.89
CA ALA A 207 -24.54 3.21 -12.03
C ALA A 207 -23.78 2.52 -10.89
N THR A 208 -24.08 1.24 -10.69
CA THR A 208 -23.36 0.35 -9.77
C THR A 208 -23.09 -1.01 -10.41
N ASP A 209 -22.11 -1.73 -9.86
CA ASP A 209 -21.76 -3.11 -10.22
C ASP A 209 -21.53 -4.02 -9.01
N PHE A 210 -21.58 -3.48 -7.78
CA PHE A 210 -21.23 -4.17 -6.54
C PHE A 210 -19.91 -4.95 -6.60
N ALA A 211 -18.94 -4.48 -7.40
CA ALA A 211 -17.65 -5.12 -7.53
C ALA A 211 -16.92 -5.14 -6.18
N GLY A 212 -16.34 -6.29 -5.82
CA GLY A 212 -15.45 -6.40 -4.67
C GLY A 212 -14.15 -5.62 -4.88
N VAL A 213 -13.57 -5.08 -3.80
CA VAL A 213 -12.29 -4.36 -3.86
C VAL A 213 -11.16 -5.23 -4.41
N ASP A 214 -11.23 -6.55 -4.24
CA ASP A 214 -10.30 -7.52 -4.83
C ASP A 214 -10.40 -7.56 -6.36
N ALA A 215 -11.62 -7.53 -6.90
CA ALA A 215 -11.88 -7.48 -8.33
C ALA A 215 -11.44 -6.13 -8.93
N VAL A 216 -11.75 -5.03 -8.24
CA VAL A 216 -11.34 -3.69 -8.67
C VAL A 216 -9.81 -3.55 -8.63
N LYS A 217 -9.15 -3.97 -7.54
CA LYS A 217 -7.68 -3.98 -7.41
C LYS A 217 -7.00 -4.80 -8.50
N ALA A 218 -7.59 -5.94 -8.87
CA ALA A 218 -7.09 -6.79 -9.94
C ALA A 218 -7.41 -6.29 -11.35
N GLY A 219 -8.10 -5.14 -11.50
CA GLY A 219 -8.51 -4.60 -12.79
C GLY A 219 -9.54 -5.46 -13.51
N ARG A 220 -10.33 -6.27 -12.78
CA ARG A 220 -11.38 -7.10 -13.36
C ARG A 220 -12.64 -6.28 -13.61
N ALA A 221 -13.19 -6.40 -14.81
CA ALA A 221 -14.48 -5.80 -15.14
C ALA A 221 -15.62 -6.51 -14.40
N ALA A 222 -16.56 -5.73 -13.88
CA ALA A 222 -17.83 -6.21 -13.34
C ALA A 222 -19.00 -5.68 -14.19
N SER A 223 -20.07 -6.46 -14.28
CA SER A 223 -21.26 -6.06 -15.02
C SER A 223 -22.09 -5.06 -14.20
N LEU A 224 -22.61 -4.03 -14.86
CA LEU A 224 -23.52 -3.08 -14.23
C LEU A 224 -24.84 -3.76 -13.82
N ILE A 225 -25.43 -3.25 -12.75
CA ILE A 225 -26.72 -3.71 -12.22
C ILE A 225 -27.78 -2.68 -12.57
N THR A 226 -28.85 -3.12 -13.21
CA THR A 226 -29.99 -2.25 -13.57
C THR A 226 -30.73 -1.78 -12.32
N PRO A 227 -30.90 -0.46 -12.10
CA PRO A 227 -31.72 0.03 -11.00
C PRO A 227 -33.20 -0.22 -11.22
N SER A 228 -33.96 -0.35 -10.13
CA SER A 228 -35.39 -0.11 -10.10
C SER A 228 -35.68 1.34 -9.69
N VAL A 229 -36.84 1.87 -10.12
CA VAL A 229 -37.32 3.19 -9.71
C VAL A 229 -38.47 2.97 -8.72
N THR A 230 -38.32 3.45 -7.50
CA THR A 230 -39.31 3.33 -6.43
C THR A 230 -39.67 4.73 -5.93
N GLY A 231 -40.82 5.25 -6.35
CA GLY A 231 -41.17 6.66 -6.12
C GLY A 231 -40.19 7.58 -6.84
N GLU A 232 -39.53 8.48 -6.11
CA GLU A 232 -38.50 9.40 -6.64
C GLU A 232 -37.06 8.89 -6.39
N ALA A 233 -36.90 7.64 -5.95
CA ALA A 233 -35.60 7.04 -5.64
C ALA A 233 -35.21 5.96 -6.66
N LEU A 234 -33.91 5.87 -6.95
CA LEU A 234 -33.29 4.70 -7.57
C LEU A 234 -32.95 3.68 -6.48
N SER A 235 -33.16 2.39 -6.74
CA SER A 235 -32.74 1.29 -5.86
C SER A 235 -31.98 0.23 -6.66
N TRP A 236 -30.88 -0.26 -6.10
CA TRP A 236 -30.15 -1.42 -6.60
C TRP A 236 -30.21 -2.53 -5.56
N GLN A 237 -31.04 -3.55 -5.84
CA GLN A 237 -31.22 -4.75 -5.01
C GLN A 237 -31.48 -4.44 -3.52
N ASP A 238 -32.15 -3.32 -3.22
CA ASP A 238 -32.41 -2.81 -1.85
C ASP A 238 -31.14 -2.59 -0.99
N SER A 239 -29.97 -2.70 -1.62
CA SER A 239 -28.65 -2.57 -1.00
C SER A 239 -28.10 -1.17 -1.14
N VAL A 240 -28.43 -0.45 -2.21
CA VAL A 240 -28.10 0.96 -2.39
C VAL A 240 -29.32 1.69 -2.91
N THR A 241 -29.64 2.82 -2.29
CA THR A 241 -30.67 3.74 -2.77
C THR A 241 -30.05 5.09 -3.10
N LEU A 242 -30.59 5.79 -4.10
CA LEU A 242 -30.19 7.15 -4.44
C LEU A 242 -31.41 8.03 -4.69
N ARG A 243 -31.43 9.20 -4.07
CA ARG A 243 -32.45 10.24 -4.23
C ARG A 243 -31.81 11.53 -4.72
N ALA A 244 -32.55 12.30 -5.49
CA ALA A 244 -32.10 13.59 -6.00
C ALA A 244 -33.10 14.69 -5.63
N GLU A 245 -32.57 15.82 -5.18
CA GLU A 245 -33.35 17.01 -4.83
C GLU A 245 -32.78 18.23 -5.56
N PRO A 246 -33.53 18.86 -6.49
CA PRO A 246 -34.91 18.53 -6.90
C PRO A 246 -35.02 17.22 -7.69
N ALA A 247 -36.22 16.64 -7.73
CA ALA A 247 -36.49 15.40 -8.48
C ALA A 247 -36.14 15.55 -9.97
N ALA A 248 -35.60 14.48 -10.56
CA ALA A 248 -35.13 14.44 -11.94
C ALA A 248 -36.11 13.71 -12.86
N ALA A 249 -36.03 13.99 -14.16
CA ALA A 249 -36.51 13.04 -15.16
C ALA A 249 -35.52 11.87 -15.26
N VAL A 250 -35.98 10.64 -15.08
CA VAL A 250 -35.13 9.44 -15.05
C VAL A 250 -35.30 8.61 -16.32
N THR A 251 -34.20 8.28 -16.99
CA THR A 251 -34.15 7.29 -18.07
C THR A 251 -33.10 6.24 -17.74
N ILE A 252 -33.36 4.95 -18.03
CA ILE A 252 -32.39 3.88 -17.80
C ILE A 252 -31.96 3.31 -19.16
N ARG A 253 -30.66 3.34 -19.45
CA ARG A 253 -30.05 2.80 -20.68
C ARG A 253 -28.84 1.97 -20.31
N ASP A 254 -28.77 0.73 -20.81
CA ASP A 254 -27.65 -0.19 -20.56
C ASP A 254 -27.24 -0.27 -19.08
N SER A 255 -28.24 -0.36 -18.19
CA SER A 255 -28.09 -0.39 -16.72
C SER A 255 -27.52 0.88 -16.08
N VAL A 256 -27.35 1.96 -16.85
CA VAL A 256 -27.02 3.30 -16.35
C VAL A 256 -28.29 4.12 -16.20
N ALA A 257 -28.49 4.73 -15.04
CA ALA A 257 -29.55 5.70 -14.82
C ALA A 257 -29.07 7.11 -15.22
N GLU A 258 -29.83 7.77 -16.07
CA GLU A 258 -29.65 9.16 -16.48
C GLU A 258 -30.71 10.02 -15.78
N LEU A 259 -30.27 10.90 -14.88
CA LEU A 259 -31.09 11.87 -14.20
C LEU A 259 -30.93 13.21 -14.92
N THR A 260 -32.02 13.77 -15.44
CA THR A 260 -32.00 14.98 -16.27
C THR A 260 -32.82 16.11 -15.66
N TRP A 261 -32.26 17.32 -15.68
CA TRP A 261 -32.94 18.57 -15.33
C TRP A 261 -32.80 19.57 -16.47
N HIS A 262 -33.92 20.23 -16.81
CA HIS A 262 -33.94 21.40 -17.68
C HIS A 262 -34.18 22.63 -16.82
N VAL A 263 -33.17 23.48 -16.70
CA VAL A 263 -33.17 24.58 -15.73
C VAL A 263 -32.81 25.89 -16.41
N THR A 264 -33.51 26.95 -16.06
CA THR A 264 -33.11 28.31 -16.44
C THR A 264 -32.44 28.95 -15.24
N VAL A 265 -31.16 29.28 -15.37
CA VAL A 265 -30.37 29.98 -14.36
C VAL A 265 -30.27 31.44 -14.79
N ALA A 266 -30.92 32.33 -14.04
CA ALA A 266 -30.91 33.75 -14.36
C ALA A 266 -29.49 34.34 -14.24
N ALA A 267 -29.24 35.46 -14.92
CA ALA A 267 -27.97 36.17 -14.82
C ALA A 267 -27.65 36.52 -13.34
N GLY A 268 -26.47 36.12 -12.87
CA GLY A 268 -26.03 36.33 -11.47
C GLY A 268 -26.58 35.33 -10.45
N GLU A 269 -27.46 34.41 -10.85
CA GLU A 269 -28.11 33.44 -9.95
C GLU A 269 -27.43 32.05 -9.99
N ALA A 270 -27.84 31.18 -9.06
CA ALA A 270 -27.33 29.81 -8.97
C ALA A 270 -28.45 28.77 -8.87
N TRP A 271 -28.27 27.64 -9.55
CA TRP A 271 -29.11 26.45 -9.40
C TRP A 271 -28.39 25.38 -8.56
N ARG A 272 -29.14 24.63 -7.75
CA ARG A 272 -28.60 23.64 -6.81
C ARG A 272 -29.25 22.27 -6.97
N LEU A 273 -28.45 21.24 -6.76
CA LEU A 273 -28.84 19.83 -6.79
C LEU A 273 -28.14 19.10 -5.64
N SER A 274 -28.86 18.27 -4.90
CA SER A 274 -28.29 17.32 -3.94
C SER A 274 -28.62 15.90 -4.37
N LEU A 275 -27.61 15.02 -4.40
CA LEU A 275 -27.79 13.58 -4.52
C LEU A 275 -27.49 12.95 -3.16
N HIS A 276 -28.43 12.18 -2.64
CA HIS A 276 -28.31 11.45 -1.39
C HIS A 276 -28.31 9.96 -1.71
N ALA A 277 -27.19 9.29 -1.45
CA ALA A 277 -27.06 7.85 -1.63
C ALA A 277 -26.86 7.16 -0.29
N ASP A 278 -27.62 6.10 -0.03
CA ASP A 278 -27.58 5.33 1.20
C ASP A 278 -27.35 3.86 0.88
N ALA A 279 -26.43 3.22 1.59
CA ALA A 279 -26.15 1.81 1.49
C ALA A 279 -26.75 1.04 2.68
N THR A 280 -27.53 0.02 2.39
CA THR A 280 -27.97 -0.97 3.38
C THR A 280 -26.79 -1.89 3.71
N VAL A 281 -26.58 -2.07 4.99
CA VAL A 281 -25.39 -2.73 5.52
C VAL A 281 -25.75 -4.13 5.99
N GLU A 282 -25.39 -5.14 5.20
CA GLU A 282 -25.70 -6.54 5.51
C GLU A 282 -24.95 -7.05 6.75
N PRO A 283 -25.56 -7.96 7.54
CA PRO A 283 -24.88 -8.66 8.61
C PRO A 283 -23.69 -9.49 8.10
N ALA A 284 -22.61 -9.52 8.86
CA ALA A 284 -21.43 -10.32 8.57
C ALA A 284 -20.82 -10.88 9.85
N ASP A 285 -20.14 -12.02 9.73
CA ASP A 285 -19.36 -12.69 10.78
C ASP A 285 -18.29 -11.78 11.40
N PHE A 286 -17.75 -10.87 10.59
CA PHE A 286 -16.95 -9.73 11.01
C PHE A 286 -17.44 -8.51 10.24
N ALA A 287 -18.03 -7.56 10.97
CA ALA A 287 -18.57 -6.35 10.39
C ALA A 287 -17.63 -5.18 10.65
N GLN A 288 -17.20 -4.52 9.59
CA GLN A 288 -16.51 -3.24 9.71
C GLN A 288 -17.56 -2.19 10.06
N VAL A 289 -17.50 -1.64 11.28
CA VAL A 289 -18.43 -0.63 11.77
C VAL A 289 -17.68 0.64 12.15
N SER A 290 -18.30 1.79 11.95
CA SER A 290 -17.75 3.06 12.44
C SER A 290 -17.77 3.08 13.98
N PRO A 291 -16.77 3.69 14.63
CA PRO A 291 -16.85 4.01 16.05
C PRO A 291 -18.04 4.92 16.36
N VAL A 292 -18.65 4.72 17.53
CA VAL A 292 -19.69 5.60 18.09
C VAL A 292 -19.06 6.81 18.78
N SER A 293 -17.88 6.62 19.37
CA SER A 293 -17.03 7.65 19.94
C SER A 293 -15.62 7.50 19.38
N TYR A 294 -14.87 8.60 19.37
CA TYR A 294 -13.50 8.61 18.87
C TYR A 294 -12.52 8.98 19.99
N PRO A 295 -11.29 8.43 19.99
CA PRO A 295 -10.27 8.82 20.95
C PRO A 295 -10.02 10.33 20.93
N GLN A 296 -9.86 10.92 22.11
CA GLN A 296 -9.49 12.33 22.25
C GLN A 296 -7.97 12.42 22.25
N TRP A 297 -7.40 12.84 21.13
CA TRP A 297 -5.96 13.04 20.99
C TRP A 297 -5.65 14.52 21.09
N THR A 298 -4.56 14.85 21.78
CA THR A 298 -4.07 16.22 21.84
C THR A 298 -3.65 16.67 20.43
N PRO A 299 -4.11 17.84 19.95
CA PRO A 299 -3.68 18.39 18.68
C PRO A 299 -2.16 18.55 18.62
N LEU A 300 -1.58 18.25 17.47
CA LEU A 300 -0.14 18.33 17.24
C LEU A 300 0.24 19.70 16.66
N PRO A 301 1.32 20.34 17.13
CA PRO A 301 1.73 21.65 16.63
C PRO A 301 2.28 21.58 15.19
N ASN A 302 2.73 20.41 14.75
CA ASN A 302 3.22 20.21 13.38
C ASN A 302 2.01 19.95 12.45
N PRO A 303 1.77 20.80 11.44
CA PRO A 303 0.59 20.70 10.58
C PRO A 303 0.57 19.43 9.71
N VAL A 304 1.74 18.93 9.32
CA VAL A 304 1.88 17.68 8.57
C VAL A 304 1.49 16.50 9.46
N ALA A 305 1.95 16.48 10.71
CA ALA A 305 1.58 15.45 11.68
C ALA A 305 0.09 15.52 12.05
N GLU A 306 -0.49 16.72 12.20
CA GLU A 306 -1.92 16.90 12.47
C GLU A 306 -2.78 16.36 11.34
N ARG A 307 -2.36 16.56 10.08
CA ARG A 307 -3.06 15.98 8.92
C ARG A 307 -3.00 14.44 8.91
N ASN A 308 -1.86 13.86 9.26
CA ASN A 308 -1.75 12.40 9.42
C ASN A 308 -2.59 11.88 10.60
N LEU A 309 -2.72 12.67 11.67
CA LEU A 309 -3.59 12.32 12.79
C LEU A 309 -5.07 12.32 12.39
N ALA A 310 -5.49 13.25 11.53
CA ALA A 310 -6.82 13.27 10.94
C ALA A 310 -7.04 12.06 10.01
N ASP A 311 -6.06 11.72 9.17
CA ASP A 311 -6.09 10.53 8.32
C ASP A 311 -6.21 9.23 9.13
N LEU A 312 -5.44 9.10 10.22
CA LEU A 312 -5.54 7.97 11.15
C LEU A 312 -6.93 7.90 11.80
N ARG A 313 -7.50 9.05 12.19
CA ARG A 313 -8.86 9.14 12.74
C ARG A 313 -9.93 8.65 11.75
N ALA A 314 -9.76 8.97 10.47
CA ALA A 314 -10.69 8.56 9.41
C ALA A 314 -10.63 7.05 9.09
N LEU A 315 -9.54 6.39 9.46
CA LEU A 315 -9.33 4.94 9.33
C LEU A 315 -9.86 4.14 10.53
N LEU A 316 -10.35 4.79 11.59
CA LEU A 316 -10.81 4.08 12.78
C LEU A 316 -12.12 3.33 12.51
N LEU A 317 -12.13 2.07 12.94
CA LEU A 317 -13.29 1.19 12.97
C LEU A 317 -13.52 0.74 14.42
N ALA A 318 -14.66 0.10 14.64
CA ALA A 318 -14.99 -0.51 15.92
C ALA A 318 -15.34 -2.00 15.76
N ASP A 319 -15.22 -2.73 16.86
CA ASP A 319 -15.66 -4.11 17.02
C ASP A 319 -16.22 -4.27 18.43
N GLU A 320 -17.53 -4.48 18.57
CA GLU A 320 -18.22 -4.54 19.88
C GLU A 320 -17.93 -3.31 20.78
N GLY A 321 -17.75 -2.13 20.16
CA GLY A 321 -17.43 -0.88 20.84
C GLY A 321 -15.93 -0.62 21.05
N ASP A 322 -15.07 -1.62 20.82
CA ASP A 322 -13.62 -1.45 20.88
C ASP A 322 -13.08 -0.86 19.58
N ILE A 323 -12.31 0.22 19.71
CA ILE A 323 -11.79 0.98 18.58
C ILE A 323 -10.43 0.43 18.15
N TYR A 324 -10.26 0.25 16.85
CA TYR A 324 -8.99 -0.11 16.22
C TYR A 324 -8.82 0.68 14.92
N ALA A 325 -7.58 0.78 14.43
CA ALA A 325 -7.30 1.37 13.13
C ALA A 325 -7.36 0.30 12.04
N ALA A 326 -8.10 0.53 10.96
CA ALA A 326 -7.96 -0.26 9.74
C ALA A 326 -6.55 -0.10 9.15
N ALA A 327 -6.06 -1.06 8.36
CA ALA A 327 -4.72 -0.95 7.76
C ALA A 327 -4.59 0.26 6.82
N GLY A 328 -5.47 0.36 5.82
CA GLY A 328 -5.51 1.55 4.97
C GLY A 328 -6.42 1.45 3.76
N SER A 329 -6.69 2.59 3.15
CA SER A 329 -7.63 2.69 2.04
C SER A 329 -6.92 2.74 0.68
N PRO A 330 -7.50 2.12 -0.36
CA PRO A 330 -8.81 1.46 -0.38
C PRO A 330 -8.76 -0.06 -0.13
N TRP A 331 -7.59 -0.69 -0.23
CA TRP A 331 -7.50 -2.16 -0.36
C TRP A 331 -7.59 -2.92 0.96
N TYR A 332 -7.27 -2.26 2.07
CA TYR A 332 -7.04 -2.89 3.36
C TYR A 332 -7.87 -2.19 4.47
N LEU A 333 -9.07 -1.70 4.13
CA LEU A 333 -9.93 -0.94 5.05
C LEU A 333 -10.67 -1.87 6.03
N THR A 334 -9.91 -2.62 6.83
CA THR A 334 -10.40 -3.63 7.77
C THR A 334 -9.39 -3.88 8.89
N LEU A 335 -9.75 -4.73 9.88
CA LEU A 335 -8.82 -5.15 10.94
C LEU A 335 -7.74 -6.08 10.37
N PHE A 336 -6.52 -5.55 10.30
CA PHE A 336 -5.28 -6.27 10.04
C PHE A 336 -4.49 -6.36 11.34
N GLY A 337 -4.22 -7.56 11.85
CA GLY A 337 -3.64 -7.74 13.18
C GLY A 337 -2.35 -6.96 13.37
N ARG A 338 -1.36 -7.21 12.52
CA ARG A 338 -0.05 -6.53 12.57
C ARG A 338 -0.16 -5.02 12.39
N ASP A 339 -0.87 -4.57 11.36
CA ASP A 339 -0.98 -3.14 11.02
C ASP A 339 -1.66 -2.36 12.15
N SER A 340 -2.77 -2.88 12.69
CA SER A 340 -3.48 -2.27 13.81
C SER A 340 -2.62 -2.26 15.07
N ILE A 341 -1.86 -3.32 15.34
CA ILE A 341 -0.91 -3.36 16.46
C ILE A 341 0.16 -2.29 16.30
N TRP A 342 0.81 -2.18 15.14
CA TRP A 342 1.85 -1.16 14.92
C TRP A 342 1.29 0.26 14.97
N ALA A 343 0.13 0.52 14.36
CA ALA A 343 -0.54 1.81 14.47
C ALA A 343 -0.82 2.17 15.93
N ALA A 344 -1.28 1.22 16.75
CA ALA A 344 -1.49 1.42 18.18
C ALA A 344 -0.19 1.64 18.95
N ARG A 345 0.88 0.86 18.71
CA ARG A 345 2.19 1.02 19.36
C ARG A 345 2.80 2.38 19.06
N LEU A 346 2.79 2.81 17.80
CA LEU A 346 3.33 4.11 17.37
C LEU A 346 2.50 5.28 17.91
N SER A 347 1.19 5.09 18.09
CA SER A 347 0.28 6.12 18.63
C SER A 347 0.13 6.10 20.15
N LEU A 348 0.73 5.13 20.86
CA LEU A 348 0.61 4.98 22.31
C LEU A 348 0.93 6.25 23.13
N PRO A 349 1.89 7.12 22.73
CA PRO A 349 2.11 8.39 23.41
C PRO A 349 0.90 9.34 23.44
N LEU A 350 -0.09 9.13 22.57
CA LEU A 350 -1.35 9.91 22.54
C LEU A 350 -2.40 9.36 23.51
N GLY A 351 -2.19 8.19 24.11
CA GLY A 351 -3.11 7.53 25.02
C GLY A 351 -3.30 6.04 24.73
N THR A 352 -3.93 5.34 25.66
CA THR A 352 -4.08 3.87 25.64
C THR A 352 -5.33 3.38 24.90
N ASP A 353 -6.27 4.25 24.53
CA ASP A 353 -7.59 3.83 24.00
C ASP A 353 -7.48 2.97 22.73
N LEU A 354 -6.64 3.38 21.78
CA LEU A 354 -6.44 2.64 20.53
C LEU A 354 -5.75 1.30 20.76
N ALA A 355 -4.78 1.25 21.69
CA ALA A 355 -4.13 0.01 22.10
C ALA A 355 -5.11 -0.95 22.78
N ALA A 356 -5.91 -0.44 23.71
CA ALA A 356 -6.88 -1.22 24.46
C ALA A 356 -7.94 -1.86 23.55
N GLY A 357 -8.50 -1.07 22.62
CA GLY A 357 -9.49 -1.57 21.67
C GLY A 357 -8.88 -2.57 20.68
N THR A 358 -7.69 -2.28 20.15
CA THR A 358 -6.97 -3.20 19.24
C THR A 358 -6.67 -4.55 19.92
N LEU A 359 -6.15 -4.53 21.15
CA LEU A 359 -5.83 -5.73 21.92
C LEU A 359 -7.08 -6.61 22.13
N ARG A 360 -8.20 -6.01 22.55
CA ARG A 360 -9.46 -6.73 22.80
C ARG A 360 -10.11 -7.26 21.51
N ALA A 361 -10.14 -6.46 20.44
CA ALA A 361 -10.69 -6.88 19.15
C ALA A 361 -9.97 -8.09 18.55
N LEU A 362 -8.64 -8.13 18.68
CA LEU A 362 -7.81 -9.25 18.26
C LEU A 362 -7.92 -10.44 19.21
N ALA A 363 -7.94 -10.22 20.52
CA ALA A 363 -8.08 -11.29 21.52
C ALA A 363 -9.38 -12.09 21.36
N ARG A 364 -10.50 -11.42 21.03
CA ARG A 364 -11.79 -12.09 20.72
C ARG A 364 -11.70 -13.10 19.57
N ARG A 365 -10.70 -12.94 18.69
CA ARG A 365 -10.49 -13.76 17.49
C ARG A 365 -9.11 -14.44 17.50
N GLN A 366 -8.51 -14.60 18.68
CA GLN A 366 -7.33 -15.44 18.83
C GLN A 366 -7.68 -16.88 18.41
N GLY A 367 -6.77 -17.52 17.69
CA GLY A 367 -6.94 -18.89 17.22
C GLY A 367 -7.18 -19.85 18.37
N ASN A 368 -8.11 -20.79 18.19
CA ASN A 368 -8.48 -21.79 19.20
C ASN A 368 -8.56 -23.22 18.65
N ARG A 369 -8.17 -23.40 17.38
CA ARG A 369 -8.18 -24.67 16.67
C ARG A 369 -7.17 -24.61 15.52
N HIS A 370 -6.81 -25.77 14.99
CA HIS A 370 -6.06 -25.89 13.76
C HIS A 370 -7.01 -25.88 12.56
N ASP A 371 -6.87 -24.89 11.69
CA ASP A 371 -7.60 -24.79 10.42
C ASP A 371 -6.61 -24.42 9.31
N PRO A 372 -6.13 -25.40 8.52
CA PRO A 372 -5.13 -25.16 7.47
C PRO A 372 -5.59 -24.17 6.39
N ALA A 373 -6.88 -24.08 6.09
CA ALA A 373 -7.39 -23.18 5.04
C ALA A 373 -7.36 -21.71 5.48
N ALA A 374 -7.58 -21.47 6.77
CA ALA A 374 -7.46 -20.16 7.39
C ALA A 374 -6.07 -19.87 7.96
N GLU A 375 -5.17 -20.87 7.95
CA GLU A 375 -3.88 -20.88 8.64
C GLU A 375 -3.97 -20.63 10.15
N GLN A 376 -5.10 -20.99 10.73
CA GLN A 376 -5.39 -20.81 12.14
C GLN A 376 -4.66 -21.87 12.96
N GLN A 377 -4.04 -21.43 14.04
CA GLN A 377 -3.44 -22.29 15.07
C GLN A 377 -3.89 -21.77 16.45
N PRO A 378 -4.04 -22.64 17.47
CA PRO A 378 -4.35 -22.22 18.83
C PRO A 378 -3.35 -21.18 19.36
N GLY A 379 -3.82 -20.07 19.93
CA GLY A 379 -3.00 -18.99 20.47
C GLY A 379 -2.58 -17.91 19.47
N LYS A 380 -2.69 -18.18 18.16
CA LYS A 380 -2.25 -17.26 17.10
C LYS A 380 -3.21 -16.07 16.91
N ILE A 381 -2.68 -14.87 16.71
CA ILE A 381 -3.45 -13.66 16.38
C ILE A 381 -3.68 -13.59 14.86
N PRO A 382 -4.87 -13.19 14.37
CA PRO A 382 -5.18 -13.17 12.94
C PRO A 382 -4.36 -12.15 12.15
N HIS A 383 -4.12 -12.44 10.88
CA HIS A 383 -3.53 -11.54 9.90
C HIS A 383 -4.54 -10.48 9.47
N GLU A 384 -5.68 -10.89 8.91
CA GLU A 384 -6.76 -9.99 8.53
C GLU A 384 -8.14 -10.61 8.74
N LEU A 385 -9.14 -9.75 8.95
CA LEU A 385 -10.54 -10.11 9.10
C LEU A 385 -11.37 -9.32 8.10
N ARG A 386 -12.26 -9.97 7.35
CA ARG A 386 -13.10 -9.34 6.33
C ARG A 386 -14.54 -9.86 6.36
N PRO A 387 -15.51 -9.10 5.83
CA PRO A 387 -16.88 -9.57 5.70
C PRO A 387 -17.01 -10.85 4.84
N GLY A 388 -16.11 -11.05 3.88
CA GLY A 388 -16.08 -12.21 2.98
C GLY A 388 -14.66 -12.62 2.61
N ALA A 389 -14.54 -13.78 1.96
CA ALA A 389 -13.27 -14.25 1.41
C ALA A 389 -12.81 -13.35 0.24
N ILE A 390 -11.49 -13.28 0.04
CA ILE A 390 -10.85 -12.52 -1.03
C ILE A 390 -10.22 -13.50 -2.02
N ASP A 391 -10.46 -13.31 -3.32
CA ASP A 391 -9.79 -14.06 -4.38
C ASP A 391 -9.27 -13.10 -5.46
N THR A 392 -7.97 -12.81 -5.41
CA THR A 392 -7.33 -11.95 -6.42
C THR A 392 -6.97 -12.73 -7.69
N GLY A 393 -7.16 -14.06 -7.72
CA GLY A 393 -6.66 -14.97 -8.75
C GLY A 393 -5.21 -15.41 -8.50
N GLN A 394 -4.44 -14.65 -7.71
CA GLN A 394 -3.08 -14.98 -7.27
C GLN A 394 -3.06 -15.49 -5.83
N VAL A 395 -3.87 -14.87 -4.97
CA VAL A 395 -3.97 -15.16 -3.54
C VAL A 395 -5.45 -15.32 -3.18
N ARG A 396 -5.73 -16.34 -2.36
CA ARG A 396 -7.04 -16.65 -1.82
C ARG A 396 -6.98 -16.65 -0.30
N LEU A 397 -7.77 -15.77 0.32
CA LEU A 397 -7.78 -15.59 1.76
C LEU A 397 -9.21 -15.82 2.26
N SER A 398 -9.34 -16.63 3.31
CA SER A 398 -10.60 -16.77 4.05
C SER A 398 -11.00 -15.45 4.69
N SER A 399 -12.28 -15.29 5.03
CA SER A 399 -12.77 -14.10 5.74
C SER A 399 -12.11 -13.88 7.10
N ARG A 400 -11.57 -14.94 7.71
CA ARG A 400 -10.68 -14.90 8.87
C ARG A 400 -9.39 -15.57 8.47
N TYR A 401 -8.33 -14.80 8.25
CA TYR A 401 -7.05 -15.32 7.78
C TYR A 401 -5.95 -15.09 8.83
N TYR A 402 -5.11 -16.09 9.06
CA TYR A 402 -4.09 -16.11 10.12
C TYR A 402 -2.67 -16.31 9.57
N GLY A 403 -2.43 -16.11 8.28
CA GLY A 403 -1.09 -16.18 7.67
C GLY A 403 -0.18 -14.99 8.03
N THR A 404 0.07 -14.83 9.34
CA THR A 404 1.00 -13.86 9.94
C THR A 404 1.87 -14.60 10.96
N ILE A 405 3.16 -14.32 10.99
CA ILE A 405 4.08 -14.91 11.99
C ILE A 405 4.45 -13.90 13.09
N ASP A 406 4.27 -12.61 12.83
CA ASP A 406 4.68 -11.50 13.69
C ASP A 406 3.53 -10.93 14.53
N ALA A 407 2.25 -11.05 14.13
CA ALA A 407 1.14 -10.44 14.88
C ALA A 407 1.03 -10.96 16.32
N THR A 408 1.25 -12.25 16.56
CA THR A 408 1.16 -12.86 17.90
C THR A 408 2.21 -12.29 18.87
N PRO A 409 3.53 -12.32 18.57
CA PRO A 409 4.51 -11.70 19.48
C PRO A 409 4.34 -10.18 19.56
N LEU A 410 3.93 -9.50 18.49
CA LEU A 410 3.64 -8.07 18.52
C LEU A 410 2.45 -7.71 19.42
N TRP A 411 1.41 -8.56 19.49
CA TRP A 411 0.26 -8.36 20.37
C TRP A 411 0.69 -8.41 21.84
N ILE A 412 1.59 -9.34 22.19
CA ILE A 412 2.17 -9.44 23.54
C ILE A 412 2.99 -8.18 23.87
N CYS A 413 3.81 -7.71 22.93
CA CYS A 413 4.59 -6.47 23.11
C CYS A 413 3.67 -5.27 23.36
N LEU A 414 2.61 -5.10 22.56
CA LEU A 414 1.63 -4.03 22.76
C LEU A 414 0.92 -4.14 24.11
N LEU A 415 0.55 -5.35 24.54
CA LEU A 415 -0.09 -5.56 25.85
C LEU A 415 0.81 -5.05 26.99
N HIS A 416 2.10 -5.37 26.95
CA HIS A 416 3.06 -4.92 27.94
C HIS A 416 3.31 -3.41 27.89
N GLU A 417 3.47 -2.85 26.70
CA GLU A 417 3.63 -1.40 26.52
C GLU A 417 2.40 -0.64 27.03
N ALA A 418 1.20 -1.11 26.71
CA ALA A 418 -0.04 -0.52 27.20
C ALA A 418 -0.18 -0.65 28.73
N SER A 419 0.21 -1.80 29.31
CA SER A 419 0.26 -1.99 30.76
C SER A 419 1.18 -0.97 31.43
N ARG A 420 2.38 -0.76 30.88
CA ARG A 420 3.33 0.25 31.36
C ARG A 420 2.80 1.67 31.22
N ALA A 421 1.92 1.92 30.24
CA ALA A 421 1.20 3.18 30.07
C ALA A 421 -0.04 3.30 30.99
N GLY A 422 -0.29 2.33 31.89
CA GLY A 422 -1.36 2.36 32.88
C GLY A 422 -2.65 1.65 32.48
N MET A 423 -2.67 0.93 31.34
CA MET A 423 -3.84 0.14 30.95
C MET A 423 -3.96 -1.13 31.84
N PRO A 424 -5.15 -1.44 32.37
CA PRO A 424 -5.38 -2.70 33.07
C PRO A 424 -5.36 -3.88 32.08
N VAL A 425 -4.69 -4.98 32.46
CA VAL A 425 -4.42 -6.12 31.56
C VAL A 425 -4.95 -7.46 32.06
N ASP A 426 -5.41 -7.56 33.30
CA ASP A 426 -5.88 -8.82 33.91
C ASP A 426 -6.87 -9.61 33.02
N PRO A 427 -7.87 -8.97 32.36
CA PRO A 427 -8.81 -9.70 31.50
C PRO A 427 -8.17 -10.36 30.27
N LEU A 428 -6.97 -9.93 29.88
CA LEU A 428 -6.25 -10.39 28.70
C LEU A 428 -5.14 -11.41 29.03
N LEU A 429 -4.88 -11.70 30.31
CA LEU A 429 -3.87 -12.68 30.73
C LEU A 429 -4.12 -14.10 30.18
N PRO A 430 -5.36 -14.62 30.07
CA PRO A 430 -5.59 -15.91 29.43
C PRO A 430 -5.16 -15.92 27.95
N ASN A 431 -5.38 -14.82 27.23
CA ASN A 431 -4.95 -14.66 25.84
C ASN A 431 -3.42 -14.57 25.74
N LEU A 432 -2.76 -13.90 26.69
CA LEU A 432 -1.30 -13.85 26.80
C LEU A 432 -0.71 -15.26 26.95
N VAL A 433 -1.24 -16.08 27.86
CA VAL A 433 -0.79 -17.46 28.07
C VAL A 433 -0.99 -18.29 26.79
N ALA A 434 -2.14 -18.17 26.13
CA ALA A 434 -2.39 -18.86 24.86
C ALA A 434 -1.41 -18.43 23.75
N ALA A 435 -1.10 -17.14 23.66
CA ALA A 435 -0.15 -16.60 22.70
C ALA A 435 1.28 -17.08 22.97
N MET A 436 1.70 -17.13 24.24
CA MET A 436 3.00 -17.68 24.63
C MET A 436 3.07 -19.20 24.39
N ASN A 437 2.01 -19.94 24.65
CA ASN A 437 1.96 -21.38 24.36
C ASN A 437 2.12 -21.68 22.86
N TRP A 438 1.57 -20.82 22.00
CA TRP A 438 1.81 -20.90 20.55
C TRP A 438 3.29 -20.60 20.24
N LEU A 439 3.81 -19.48 20.77
CA LEU A 439 5.17 -19.01 20.48
C LEU A 439 6.26 -20.00 20.92
N THR A 440 6.09 -20.63 22.08
CA THR A 440 7.06 -21.61 22.61
C THR A 440 6.75 -23.04 22.21
N GLY A 441 5.69 -23.25 21.42
CA GLY A 441 5.18 -24.55 21.02
C GLY A 441 5.62 -24.97 19.61
N PRO A 442 5.31 -26.22 19.20
CA PRO A 442 5.70 -26.76 17.90
C PRO A 442 4.99 -26.10 16.71
N ASP A 443 3.91 -25.36 16.95
CA ASP A 443 3.18 -24.66 15.90
C ASP A 443 3.94 -23.44 15.34
N ALA A 444 4.80 -22.83 16.17
CA ALA A 444 5.64 -21.70 15.79
C ALA A 444 7.09 -22.12 15.48
N ASP A 445 7.49 -23.33 15.84
CA ASP A 445 8.81 -23.95 15.57
C ASP A 445 8.59 -25.38 15.01
N PRO A 446 8.23 -25.51 13.73
CA PRO A 446 7.80 -26.78 13.14
C PRO A 446 8.95 -27.79 12.95
N ASP A 447 10.21 -27.35 12.91
CA ASP A 447 11.37 -28.22 12.79
C ASP A 447 12.14 -28.43 14.11
N GLY A 448 11.76 -27.71 15.16
CA GLY A 448 12.22 -27.90 16.54
C GLY A 448 13.63 -27.36 16.78
N ASP A 449 14.10 -26.42 15.96
CA ASP A 449 15.46 -25.90 16.04
C ASP A 449 15.60 -24.65 16.92
N GLY A 450 14.51 -24.23 17.56
CA GLY A 450 14.44 -23.12 18.49
C GLY A 450 14.25 -21.76 17.81
N LEU A 451 13.95 -21.70 16.51
CA LEU A 451 13.59 -20.49 15.80
C LEU A 451 12.08 -20.44 15.54
N ILE A 452 11.54 -19.23 15.50
CA ILE A 452 10.15 -19.02 15.08
C ILE A 452 10.08 -18.97 13.56
N GLU A 453 9.28 -19.85 12.98
CA GLU A 453 9.21 -20.05 11.53
C GLU A 453 7.78 -20.16 11.01
N TYR A 454 7.63 -19.92 9.72
CA TYR A 454 6.36 -20.13 9.03
C TYR A 454 6.54 -21.01 7.79
N GLN A 455 5.43 -21.66 7.44
CA GLN A 455 5.27 -22.36 6.18
C GLN A 455 3.97 -21.92 5.50
N PRO A 456 4.01 -21.49 4.23
CA PRO A 456 2.81 -21.15 3.49
C PRO A 456 1.87 -22.35 3.34
N ALA A 457 0.56 -22.12 3.44
CA ALA A 457 -0.42 -23.18 3.25
C ALA A 457 -0.49 -23.69 1.81
N ALA A 458 -0.59 -25.01 1.64
CA ALA A 458 -0.76 -25.65 0.34
C ALA A 458 -2.11 -25.31 -0.34
N SER A 459 -3.11 -24.88 0.44
CA SER A 459 -4.45 -24.49 -0.02
C SER A 459 -4.47 -23.15 -0.76
N GLY A 460 -3.36 -22.43 -0.83
CA GLY A 460 -3.29 -21.02 -1.23
C GLY A 460 -3.30 -20.11 0.00
N GLY A 461 -2.75 -18.91 -0.16
CA GLY A 461 -2.49 -17.98 0.93
C GLY A 461 -1.34 -17.03 0.55
N LEU A 462 -0.83 -16.28 1.53
CA LEU A 462 0.38 -15.48 1.36
C LEU A 462 1.61 -16.38 1.23
N THR A 463 2.59 -15.97 0.43
CA THR A 463 3.88 -16.68 0.35
C THR A 463 4.76 -16.38 1.55
N HIS A 464 4.62 -15.20 2.13
CA HIS A 464 5.42 -14.74 3.24
C HIS A 464 4.54 -14.15 4.33
N HIS A 465 4.82 -14.49 5.59
CA HIS A 465 3.94 -14.16 6.72
C HIS A 465 4.47 -13.03 7.62
N GLY A 466 5.66 -12.50 7.33
CA GLY A 466 6.18 -11.28 7.97
C GLY A 466 5.54 -10.03 7.38
N TRP A 467 5.98 -8.86 7.82
CA TRP A 467 5.47 -7.58 7.32
C TRP A 467 5.77 -7.34 5.83
N LYS A 468 6.87 -7.89 5.32
CA LYS A 468 7.17 -7.94 3.88
C LYS A 468 6.48 -9.16 3.24
N ASP A 469 5.17 -9.11 3.07
CA ASP A 469 4.35 -10.27 2.67
C ASP A 469 4.19 -10.45 1.15
N SER A 470 4.80 -9.61 0.31
CA SER A 470 4.73 -9.80 -1.15
C SER A 470 5.48 -11.04 -1.59
N HIS A 471 4.97 -11.73 -2.61
CA HIS A 471 5.55 -12.98 -3.14
C HIS A 471 7.07 -12.91 -3.39
N ASP A 472 7.58 -11.77 -3.87
CA ASP A 472 8.98 -11.54 -4.21
C ASP A 472 9.78 -10.79 -3.12
N ALA A 473 9.27 -10.69 -1.90
CA ALA A 473 9.92 -9.95 -0.81
C ALA A 473 11.26 -10.56 -0.38
N PHE A 474 11.36 -11.88 -0.37
CA PHE A 474 12.56 -12.60 0.05
C PHE A 474 13.01 -13.52 -1.09
N LEU A 475 14.14 -13.18 -1.70
CA LEU A 475 14.75 -13.95 -2.77
C LEU A 475 16.24 -14.13 -2.47
N HIS A 476 16.77 -15.30 -2.79
CA HIS A 476 18.22 -15.47 -2.89
C HIS A 476 18.77 -14.57 -4.02
N GLN A 477 20.09 -14.33 -4.03
CA GLN A 477 20.72 -13.48 -5.06
C GLN A 477 20.53 -14.00 -6.50
N ASP A 478 20.28 -15.29 -6.66
CA ASP A 478 19.97 -15.92 -7.95
C ASP A 478 18.47 -15.83 -8.34
N GLY A 479 17.65 -15.16 -7.53
CA GLY A 479 16.22 -14.96 -7.73
C GLY A 479 15.33 -16.13 -7.30
N ARG A 480 15.88 -17.19 -6.70
CA ARG A 480 15.07 -18.29 -6.15
C ARG A 480 14.40 -17.87 -4.85
N HIS A 481 13.20 -18.39 -4.59
CA HIS A 481 12.55 -18.26 -3.28
C HIS A 481 13.23 -19.18 -2.25
N PRO A 482 13.33 -18.74 -0.98
CA PRO A 482 13.79 -19.59 0.10
C PRO A 482 12.84 -20.76 0.33
N LYS A 483 13.41 -21.90 0.70
CA LYS A 483 12.66 -23.11 1.04
C LYS A 483 12.03 -22.97 2.43
N ALA A 484 10.76 -23.33 2.57
CA ALA A 484 10.05 -23.34 3.85
C ALA A 484 10.37 -24.59 4.71
N PRO A 485 10.31 -24.52 6.05
CA PRO A 485 9.94 -23.34 6.85
C PRO A 485 10.98 -22.21 6.80
N ILE A 486 10.53 -20.96 6.99
CA ILE A 486 11.37 -19.76 6.89
C ILE A 486 11.38 -19.04 8.24
N ALA A 487 12.58 -18.77 8.77
CA ALA A 487 12.78 -17.94 9.97
C ALA A 487 13.15 -16.50 9.57
N LEU A 488 12.38 -15.50 10.01
CA LEU A 488 12.68 -14.08 9.74
C LEU A 488 13.39 -13.43 10.92
N CYS A 489 14.34 -12.53 10.67
CA CYS A 489 15.13 -11.93 11.75
C CYS A 489 14.28 -11.07 12.69
N GLU A 490 13.43 -10.20 12.16
CA GLU A 490 12.61 -9.29 12.97
C GLU A 490 11.65 -10.05 13.89
N VAL A 491 11.15 -11.20 13.44
CA VAL A 491 10.24 -12.06 14.20
C VAL A 491 10.94 -12.63 15.43
N GLN A 492 12.22 -13.00 15.31
CA GLN A 492 12.99 -13.48 16.46
C GLN A 492 13.17 -12.37 17.50
N GLY A 493 13.41 -11.13 17.05
CA GLY A 493 13.45 -9.95 17.91
C GLY A 493 12.12 -9.72 18.64
N TYR A 494 11.01 -9.75 17.91
CA TYR A 494 9.68 -9.61 18.51
C TYR A 494 9.35 -10.73 19.49
N ALA A 495 9.71 -11.97 19.15
CA ALA A 495 9.45 -13.14 19.97
C ALA A 495 10.25 -13.10 21.29
N TYR A 496 11.52 -12.68 21.23
CA TYR A 496 12.33 -12.43 22.42
C TYR A 496 11.71 -11.32 23.29
N ALA A 497 11.37 -10.18 22.70
CA ALA A 497 10.73 -9.08 23.42
C ALA A 497 9.39 -9.50 24.04
N ALA A 498 8.60 -10.30 23.32
CA ALA A 498 7.33 -10.85 23.78
C ALA A 498 7.51 -11.76 25.00
N ALA A 499 8.51 -12.65 25.00
CA ALA A 499 8.78 -13.52 26.13
C ALA A 499 9.20 -12.74 27.39
N VAL A 500 10.06 -11.72 27.23
CA VAL A 500 10.45 -10.82 28.34
C VAL A 500 9.24 -10.05 28.87
N ALA A 501 8.44 -9.50 27.96
CA ALA A 501 7.20 -8.78 28.27
C ALA A 501 6.19 -9.67 29.01
N ALA A 502 5.98 -10.89 28.52
CA ALA A 502 5.07 -11.87 29.11
C ALA A 502 5.52 -12.27 30.52
N ALA A 503 6.82 -12.48 30.72
CA ALA A 503 7.37 -12.83 32.03
C ALA A 503 7.15 -11.74 33.09
N ALA A 504 7.12 -10.47 32.67
CA ALA A 504 6.79 -9.36 33.56
C ALA A 504 5.28 -9.27 33.87
N LEU A 505 4.42 -9.67 32.93
CA LEU A 505 2.96 -9.65 33.08
C LEU A 505 2.40 -10.86 33.84
N ASP A 506 3.04 -12.03 33.71
CA ASP A 506 2.69 -13.26 34.42
C ASP A 506 3.93 -13.87 35.10
N PRO A 507 4.24 -13.43 36.33
CA PRO A 507 5.40 -13.90 37.07
C PRO A 507 5.41 -15.40 37.37
N ALA A 508 4.25 -16.09 37.33
CA ALA A 508 4.18 -17.52 37.59
C ALA A 508 4.82 -18.34 36.46
N ASN A 509 4.56 -17.94 35.21
CA ASN A 509 5.17 -18.52 34.02
C ASN A 509 6.47 -17.81 33.59
N GLY A 510 6.85 -16.71 34.24
CA GLY A 510 8.00 -15.90 33.85
C GLY A 510 9.33 -16.63 33.72
N PRO A 511 9.75 -17.48 34.70
CA PRO A 511 11.04 -18.19 34.60
C PRO A 511 11.19 -19.05 33.35
N GLN A 512 10.18 -19.85 32.99
CA GLN A 512 10.25 -20.71 31.80
C GLN A 512 10.34 -19.92 30.49
N TRP A 513 9.67 -18.76 30.42
CA TRP A 513 9.69 -17.90 29.23
C TRP A 513 10.99 -17.12 29.11
N MET A 514 11.59 -16.71 30.23
CA MET A 514 12.93 -16.12 30.24
C MET A 514 14.01 -17.13 29.83
N ASP A 515 13.91 -18.38 30.28
CA ASP A 515 14.80 -19.45 29.84
C ASP A 515 14.66 -19.73 28.34
N TRP A 516 13.44 -19.72 27.82
CA TRP A 516 13.17 -19.84 26.38
C TRP A 516 13.76 -18.66 25.59
N ALA A 517 13.56 -17.43 26.06
CA ALA A 517 14.11 -16.23 25.43
C ALA A 517 15.65 -16.25 25.40
N ALA A 518 16.29 -16.73 26.46
CA ALA A 518 17.74 -16.87 26.53
C ALA A 518 18.28 -17.83 25.45
N ARG A 519 17.60 -18.97 25.23
CA ARG A 519 17.95 -19.92 24.17
C ARG A 519 17.74 -19.35 22.77
N LEU A 520 16.63 -18.65 22.54
CA LEU A 520 16.37 -17.98 21.27
C LEU A 520 17.47 -16.96 20.93
N ARG A 521 17.91 -16.18 21.93
CA ARG A 521 19.00 -15.21 21.76
C ARG A 521 20.32 -15.87 21.37
N GLU A 522 20.68 -16.96 22.04
CA GLU A 522 21.89 -17.73 21.68
C GLU A 522 21.78 -18.31 20.27
N ARG A 523 20.63 -18.91 19.94
CA ARG A 523 20.37 -19.48 18.62
C ARG A 523 20.50 -18.42 17.53
N PHE A 524 19.83 -17.27 17.68
CA PHE A 524 19.89 -16.16 16.74
C PHE A 524 21.33 -15.71 16.48
N ARG A 525 22.11 -15.49 17.54
CA ARG A 525 23.51 -15.05 17.43
C ARG A 525 24.38 -16.07 16.68
N SER A 526 24.08 -17.36 16.79
CA SER A 526 24.82 -18.41 16.11
C SER A 526 24.46 -18.60 14.62
N THR A 527 23.28 -18.15 14.17
CA THR A 527 22.76 -18.49 12.83
C THR A 527 22.49 -17.31 11.91
N PHE A 528 22.11 -16.13 12.42
CA PHE A 528 21.67 -15.02 11.58
C PHE A 528 22.79 -14.08 11.13
N TRP A 529 23.95 -14.04 11.79
CA TRP A 529 24.98 -13.07 11.46
C TRP A 529 25.77 -13.49 10.21
N ILE A 530 25.72 -12.65 9.19
CA ILE A 530 26.48 -12.78 7.95
C ILE A 530 27.41 -11.58 7.76
N GLU A 531 28.29 -11.64 6.75
CA GLU A 531 29.23 -10.58 6.43
C GLU A 531 29.29 -10.36 4.91
N ASP A 532 29.28 -9.09 4.50
CA ASP A 532 29.60 -8.69 3.13
C ASP A 532 30.72 -7.64 3.12
N ALA A 533 31.01 -7.06 1.95
CA ALA A 533 32.07 -6.05 1.81
C ALA A 533 31.85 -4.78 2.65
N SER A 534 30.64 -4.53 3.16
CA SER A 534 30.28 -3.41 4.03
C SER A 534 30.26 -3.78 5.53
N GLY A 535 30.56 -5.03 5.89
CA GLY A 535 30.69 -5.50 7.27
C GLY A 535 29.65 -6.54 7.68
N ARG A 536 29.63 -6.84 8.99
CA ARG A 536 28.73 -7.84 9.60
C ARG A 536 27.33 -7.27 9.85
N TYR A 537 26.30 -8.06 9.56
CA TYR A 537 24.90 -7.74 9.82
C TYR A 537 24.01 -9.00 9.89
N PRO A 538 22.81 -8.93 10.48
CA PRO A 538 21.86 -10.04 10.45
C PRO A 538 21.28 -10.27 9.05
N ALA A 539 21.27 -11.52 8.59
CA ALA A 539 20.52 -11.96 7.43
C ALA A 539 19.03 -11.68 7.61
N ILE A 540 18.32 -11.35 6.53
CA ILE A 540 16.87 -11.07 6.61
C ILE A 540 16.07 -12.30 7.02
N ALA A 541 16.49 -13.48 6.54
CA ALA A 541 15.82 -14.73 6.79
C ALA A 541 16.78 -15.92 6.70
N LEU A 542 16.39 -17.05 7.29
CA LEU A 542 16.98 -18.38 7.07
C LEU A 542 15.94 -19.27 6.38
N ASP A 543 16.38 -20.08 5.42
CA ASP A 543 15.55 -21.12 4.80
C ASP A 543 15.52 -22.41 5.64
N ALA A 544 14.77 -23.41 5.18
CA ALA A 544 14.62 -24.71 5.84
C ALA A 544 15.94 -25.45 6.10
N ASP A 545 16.96 -25.22 5.28
CA ASP A 545 18.28 -25.82 5.42
C ASP A 545 19.21 -24.90 6.24
N LYS A 546 18.64 -23.85 6.85
CA LYS A 546 19.27 -22.76 7.61
C LYS A 546 20.31 -21.98 6.82
N ASN A 547 20.16 -21.94 5.49
CA ASN A 547 20.97 -21.06 4.67
C ASN A 547 20.43 -19.63 4.77
N PRO A 548 21.30 -18.62 4.94
CA PRO A 548 20.88 -17.24 5.01
C PRO A 548 20.43 -16.71 3.65
N VAL A 549 19.32 -15.96 3.65
CA VAL A 549 18.94 -15.06 2.56
C VAL A 549 19.78 -13.79 2.72
N VAL A 550 20.70 -13.58 1.77
CA VAL A 550 21.73 -12.53 1.85
C VAL A 550 21.28 -11.21 1.20
N GLY A 551 21.90 -10.12 1.64
CA GLY A 551 21.60 -8.75 1.19
C GLY A 551 21.01 -7.91 2.33
N ALA A 552 21.57 -6.73 2.56
CA ALA A 552 21.11 -5.87 3.64
C ALA A 552 19.71 -5.32 3.38
N THR A 553 18.88 -5.34 4.43
CA THR A 553 17.49 -4.89 4.40
C THR A 553 17.15 -4.15 5.68
N SER A 554 16.03 -3.43 5.68
CA SER A 554 15.55 -2.71 6.86
C SER A 554 15.15 -3.60 8.03
N ASN A 555 14.86 -4.89 7.80
CA ASN A 555 14.37 -5.83 8.83
C ASN A 555 15.31 -5.94 10.05
N MET A 556 16.63 -5.82 9.87
CA MET A 556 17.57 -5.82 11.01
C MET A 556 17.32 -4.65 11.96
N GLY A 557 16.77 -3.53 11.48
CA GLY A 557 16.42 -2.39 12.32
C GLY A 557 15.25 -2.66 13.26
N HIS A 558 14.40 -3.65 12.95
CA HIS A 558 13.32 -4.08 13.84
C HIS A 558 13.82 -4.91 15.05
N LEU A 559 15.11 -5.28 15.08
CA LEU A 559 15.76 -5.92 16.23
C LEU A 559 16.13 -4.91 17.32
N LEU A 560 16.30 -3.64 16.97
CA LEU A 560 16.68 -2.57 17.89
C LEU A 560 15.57 -2.32 18.91
N GLY A 561 15.92 -2.14 20.18
CA GLY A 561 14.97 -1.93 21.27
C GLY A 561 14.25 -3.20 21.74
N THR A 562 14.51 -4.37 21.13
CA THR A 562 13.91 -5.65 21.56
C THR A 562 14.66 -6.28 22.74
N GLY A 563 15.92 -5.89 22.96
CA GLY A 563 16.83 -6.50 23.92
C GLY A 563 17.47 -7.82 23.45
N LEU A 564 17.21 -8.27 22.21
CA LEU A 564 17.84 -9.45 21.62
C LEU A 564 19.34 -9.21 21.36
N LEU A 565 19.67 -8.03 20.83
CA LEU A 565 21.02 -7.61 20.49
C LEU A 565 21.77 -7.10 21.72
N ASP A 566 23.09 -7.33 21.76
CA ASP A 566 23.98 -6.63 22.68
C ASP A 566 24.43 -5.26 22.13
N ALA A 567 25.19 -4.52 22.93
CA ALA A 567 25.60 -3.16 22.58
C ALA A 567 26.48 -3.10 21.31
N GLU A 568 27.36 -4.07 21.07
CA GLU A 568 28.21 -4.11 19.88
C GLU A 568 27.37 -4.43 18.63
N GLU A 569 26.47 -5.40 18.76
CA GLU A 569 25.51 -5.79 17.72
C GLU A 569 24.60 -4.61 17.32
N VAL A 570 24.17 -3.80 18.29
CA VAL A 570 23.41 -2.56 18.05
C VAL A 570 24.22 -1.55 17.23
N GLU A 571 25.51 -1.35 17.52
CA GLU A 571 26.37 -0.45 16.71
C GLU A 571 26.46 -0.92 15.26
N LEU A 572 26.66 -2.23 15.05
CA LEU A 572 26.78 -2.81 13.70
C LEU A 572 25.50 -2.58 12.88
N VAL A 573 24.33 -2.83 13.49
CA VAL A 573 23.04 -2.61 12.85
C VAL A 573 22.81 -1.12 12.56
N ALA A 574 23.05 -0.24 13.54
CA ALA A 574 22.88 1.20 13.37
C ALA A 574 23.80 1.76 12.27
N ALA A 575 25.06 1.34 12.25
CA ALA A 575 26.02 1.74 11.21
C ALA A 575 25.58 1.26 9.82
N ARG A 576 25.11 0.02 9.67
CA ARG A 576 24.64 -0.50 8.37
C ARG A 576 23.41 0.26 7.87
N LEU A 577 22.45 0.54 8.74
CA LEU A 577 21.21 1.26 8.40
C LEU A 577 21.45 2.74 8.07
N GLY A 578 22.43 3.38 8.71
CA GLY A 578 22.76 4.79 8.48
C GLY A 578 23.50 5.09 7.17
N ARG A 579 23.92 4.06 6.42
CA ARG A 579 24.59 4.25 5.14
C ARG A 579 23.64 4.76 4.06
N SER A 580 24.18 5.48 3.08
CA SER A 580 23.42 6.08 1.98
C SER A 580 22.78 5.08 1.01
N ASP A 581 23.24 3.82 0.98
CA ASP A 581 22.59 2.74 0.22
C ASP A 581 21.29 2.26 0.89
N MET A 582 21.10 2.57 2.17
CA MET A 582 19.92 2.22 2.98
C MET A 582 19.07 3.45 3.31
N LEU A 583 19.64 4.43 4.01
CA LEU A 583 18.94 5.63 4.46
C LEU A 583 19.00 6.73 3.40
N THR A 584 17.83 7.17 2.96
CA THR A 584 17.66 8.30 2.04
C THR A 584 17.25 9.56 2.82
N PRO A 585 17.31 10.75 2.20
CA PRO A 585 16.75 11.97 2.77
C PRO A 585 15.23 11.92 3.05
N PHE A 586 14.55 10.87 2.59
CA PHE A 586 13.10 10.65 2.71
C PHE A 586 12.77 9.34 3.43
N GLY A 587 13.72 8.66 4.09
CA GLY A 587 13.46 7.46 4.87
C GLY A 587 14.27 6.25 4.43
N LEU A 588 14.04 5.13 5.11
CA LEU A 588 14.82 3.91 4.98
C LEU A 588 14.31 3.03 3.83
N ARG A 589 15.21 2.61 2.94
CA ARG A 589 14.89 1.64 1.89
C ARG A 589 14.68 0.26 2.49
N THR A 590 13.72 -0.47 1.93
CA THR A 590 13.46 -1.87 2.29
C THR A 590 14.60 -2.81 1.95
N SER A 591 15.45 -2.47 0.97
CA SER A 591 16.65 -3.20 0.60
C SER A 591 17.74 -2.24 0.14
N THR A 592 19.01 -2.60 0.37
CA THR A 592 20.17 -1.83 -0.08
C THR A 592 20.12 -1.56 -1.58
N ALA A 593 20.45 -0.32 -1.97
CA ALA A 593 20.58 0.09 -3.36
C ALA A 593 21.71 -0.65 -4.11
N ASP A 594 22.64 -1.28 -3.38
CA ASP A 594 23.75 -2.06 -3.95
C ASP A 594 23.33 -3.48 -4.36
N SER A 595 22.11 -3.91 -4.02
CA SER A 595 21.60 -5.24 -4.37
C SER A 595 21.27 -5.36 -5.86
N ALA A 596 21.63 -6.49 -6.48
CA ALA A 596 21.21 -6.81 -7.85
C ALA A 596 19.68 -6.93 -8.00
N MET A 597 18.97 -7.18 -6.89
CA MET A 597 17.51 -7.28 -6.84
C MET A 597 16.82 -5.96 -6.47
N PHE A 598 17.60 -4.90 -6.26
CA PHE A 598 17.09 -3.58 -5.90
C PHE A 598 16.18 -3.02 -7.00
N ASN A 599 14.99 -2.61 -6.60
CA ASN A 599 14.08 -1.86 -7.44
C ASN A 599 13.34 -0.84 -6.55
N PRO A 600 13.55 0.47 -6.74
CA PRO A 600 12.91 1.50 -5.92
C PRO A 600 11.39 1.50 -6.07
N PHE A 601 10.86 0.93 -7.16
CA PHE A 601 9.42 0.75 -7.40
C PHE A 601 8.92 -0.66 -7.08
N SER A 602 9.71 -1.52 -6.44
CA SER A 602 9.21 -2.78 -5.90
C SER A 602 8.51 -2.52 -4.57
N TYR A 603 7.46 -3.29 -4.28
CA TYR A 603 6.72 -3.21 -3.03
C TYR A 603 7.64 -3.43 -1.81
N HIS A 604 8.55 -4.40 -1.84
CA HIS A 604 9.45 -4.72 -0.71
C HIS A 604 10.95 -4.85 -1.05
N ARG A 605 11.39 -4.51 -2.28
CA ARG A 605 12.81 -4.64 -2.72
C ARG A 605 13.51 -3.31 -3.02
N GLY A 606 13.14 -2.22 -2.36
CA GLY A 606 13.85 -0.95 -2.51
C GLY A 606 13.03 0.32 -2.29
N SER A 607 11.70 0.19 -2.25
CA SER A 607 10.80 1.27 -1.80
C SER A 607 11.09 1.66 -0.35
N VAL A 608 10.59 2.83 0.03
CA VAL A 608 10.61 3.36 1.39
C VAL A 608 9.22 3.25 1.99
N TRP A 609 9.13 2.74 3.21
CA TRP A 609 7.91 2.65 3.99
C TRP A 609 8.04 3.55 5.24
N PRO A 610 7.13 4.52 5.46
CA PRO A 610 7.18 5.39 6.63
C PRO A 610 7.15 4.63 7.96
N HIS A 611 6.31 3.59 8.04
CA HIS A 611 6.19 2.80 9.28
C HIS A 611 7.48 2.04 9.61
N ASP A 612 8.12 1.42 8.61
CA ASP A 612 9.41 0.70 8.73
C ASP A 612 10.48 1.66 9.28
N THR A 613 10.59 2.84 8.67
CA THR A 613 11.51 3.89 9.15
C THR A 613 11.18 4.32 10.59
N ALA A 614 9.90 4.44 10.94
CA ALA A 614 9.47 4.83 12.29
C ALA A 614 9.76 3.75 13.35
N ILE A 615 9.63 2.48 13.01
CA ILE A 615 9.97 1.36 13.90
C ILE A 615 11.47 1.40 14.21
N VAL A 616 12.31 1.52 13.18
CA VAL A 616 13.77 1.62 13.34
C VAL A 616 14.15 2.86 14.14
N MET A 617 13.53 4.00 13.88
CA MET A 617 13.72 5.24 14.65
C MET A 617 13.43 5.04 16.14
N VAL A 618 12.30 4.40 16.48
CA VAL A 618 11.94 4.14 17.88
C VAL A 618 12.94 3.18 18.54
N GLY A 619 13.36 2.13 17.82
CA GLY A 619 14.38 1.20 18.30
C GLY A 619 15.73 1.89 18.56
N LEU A 620 16.23 2.68 17.61
CA LEU A 620 17.45 3.48 17.75
C LEU A 620 17.37 4.42 18.96
N ALA A 621 16.24 5.11 19.16
CA ALA A 621 16.05 5.99 20.30
C ALA A 621 16.08 5.22 21.64
N ALA A 622 15.51 4.02 21.70
CA ALA A 622 15.56 3.17 22.88
C ALA A 622 17.00 2.68 23.20
N GLU A 623 17.83 2.52 22.18
CA GLU A 623 19.24 2.15 22.28
C GLU A 623 20.20 3.35 22.44
N GLY A 624 19.67 4.57 22.64
CA GLY A 624 20.47 5.79 22.82
C GLY A 624 21.12 6.35 21.54
N LYS A 625 20.74 5.84 20.36
CA LYS A 625 21.23 6.29 19.03
C LYS A 625 20.45 7.49 18.51
N HIS A 626 20.40 8.55 19.32
CA HIS A 626 19.52 9.70 19.10
C HIS A 626 19.81 10.49 17.81
N GLU A 627 21.07 10.57 17.38
CA GLU A 627 21.45 11.28 16.14
C GLU A 627 20.81 10.62 14.91
N LEU A 628 21.00 9.30 14.75
CA LEU A 628 20.42 8.56 13.62
C LEU A 628 18.90 8.49 13.72
N ALA A 629 18.35 8.35 14.93
CA ALA A 629 16.90 8.42 15.14
C ALA A 629 16.32 9.79 14.72
N GLY A 630 17.00 10.90 15.06
CA GLY A 630 16.62 12.24 14.62
C GLY A 630 16.58 12.39 13.11
N LEU A 631 17.62 11.90 12.42
CA LEU A 631 17.67 11.91 10.95
C LEU A 631 16.51 11.11 10.33
N MET A 632 16.17 9.94 10.89
CA MET A 632 15.03 9.15 10.44
C MET A 632 13.70 9.87 10.68
N ALA A 633 13.51 10.48 11.84
CA ALA A 633 12.32 11.25 12.16
C ALA A 633 12.10 12.41 11.19
N GLU A 634 13.16 13.19 10.92
CA GLU A 634 13.12 14.29 9.96
C GLU A 634 12.81 13.80 8.54
N SER A 635 13.38 12.65 8.14
CA SER A 635 13.16 12.07 6.81
C SER A 635 11.70 11.67 6.57
N ILE A 636 11.02 11.13 7.60
CA ILE A 636 9.60 10.77 7.56
C ILE A 636 8.75 12.03 7.40
N LEU A 637 9.01 13.08 8.18
CA LEU A 637 8.29 14.35 8.08
C LEU A 637 8.46 15.00 6.70
N ARG A 638 9.69 15.01 6.18
CA ARG A 638 10.00 15.56 4.85
C ARG A 638 9.27 14.80 3.74
N ALA A 639 9.19 13.47 3.84
CA ALA A 639 8.42 12.67 2.90
C ALA A 639 6.93 12.97 2.99
N SER A 640 6.39 13.09 4.20
CA SER A 640 4.97 13.42 4.38
C SER A 640 4.63 14.82 3.82
N GLU A 641 5.49 15.81 4.04
CA GLU A 641 5.34 17.15 3.46
C GLU A 641 5.34 17.12 1.93
N HIS A 642 6.20 16.31 1.30
CA HIS A 642 6.22 16.12 -0.14
C HIS A 642 4.88 15.60 -0.69
N PHE A 643 4.21 14.70 0.05
CA PHE A 643 2.88 14.18 -0.31
C PHE A 643 1.71 15.01 0.24
N GLY A 644 1.95 16.29 0.57
CA GLY A 644 0.90 17.22 1.02
C GLY A 644 0.29 16.87 2.39
N GLY A 645 1.03 16.12 3.20
CA GLY A 645 0.64 15.63 4.52
C GLY A 645 -0.32 14.43 4.51
N HIS A 646 -0.58 13.82 3.35
CA HIS A 646 -1.30 12.55 3.23
C HIS A 646 -0.29 11.45 2.90
N THR A 647 0.30 10.86 3.94
CA THR A 647 1.45 9.98 3.76
C THR A 647 1.01 8.65 3.14
N PRO A 648 1.58 8.27 1.99
CA PRO A 648 1.27 6.98 1.38
C PRO A 648 1.83 5.81 2.19
N GLU A 649 1.26 4.64 1.93
CA GLU A 649 1.76 3.35 2.40
C GLU A 649 3.26 3.18 2.12
N LEU A 650 3.68 3.46 0.88
CA LEU A 650 5.06 3.40 0.41
C LEU A 650 5.32 4.33 -0.77
N TYR A 651 6.58 4.60 -1.05
CA TYR A 651 7.03 5.35 -2.22
C TYR A 651 8.42 4.92 -2.68
N ALA A 652 8.74 5.24 -3.92
CA ALA A 652 10.09 5.11 -4.44
C ALA A 652 10.92 6.34 -4.07
N VAL A 653 12.22 6.18 -3.92
CA VAL A 653 13.17 7.31 -3.92
C VAL A 653 14.18 7.09 -5.04
N LEU A 654 14.12 7.94 -6.06
CA LEU A 654 14.97 7.90 -7.26
C LEU A 654 15.59 9.28 -7.46
N ASP A 655 16.88 9.34 -7.78
CA ASP A 655 17.63 10.59 -7.97
C ASP A 655 17.45 11.60 -6.82
N GLY A 656 17.34 11.08 -5.60
CA GLY A 656 17.16 11.88 -4.39
C GLY A 656 15.77 12.52 -4.25
N GLN A 657 14.76 12.07 -5.00
CA GLN A 657 13.39 12.56 -4.91
C GLN A 657 12.40 11.41 -4.65
N PRO A 658 11.38 11.61 -3.79
CA PRO A 658 10.33 10.64 -3.59
C PRO A 658 9.37 10.65 -4.79
N LEU A 659 8.90 9.48 -5.20
CA LEU A 659 7.96 9.27 -6.29
C LEU A 659 6.86 8.31 -5.84
N ALA A 660 5.61 8.63 -6.17
CA ALA A 660 4.48 7.84 -5.74
C ALA A 660 4.53 6.41 -6.28
N TYR A 661 4.19 5.45 -5.42
CA TYR A 661 3.95 4.08 -5.83
C TYR A 661 2.49 3.93 -6.32
N PRO A 662 2.23 3.43 -7.54
CA PRO A 662 0.91 3.55 -8.18
C PRO A 662 -0.28 2.97 -7.40
N ASN A 663 -0.06 1.90 -6.64
CA ASN A 663 -1.13 1.19 -5.92
C ASN A 663 -1.07 1.40 -4.41
N ALA A 664 -0.27 2.35 -3.92
CA ALA A 664 -0.10 2.60 -2.49
C ALA A 664 -1.42 3.10 -1.87
N CYS A 665 -1.77 2.56 -0.70
CA CYS A 665 -2.87 3.08 0.08
C CYS A 665 -2.59 4.52 0.54
N VAL A 666 -3.60 5.39 0.44
CA VAL A 666 -3.56 6.79 0.91
C VAL A 666 -4.96 7.17 1.44
N PRO A 667 -5.13 7.31 2.76
CA PRO A 667 -4.14 7.09 3.83
C PRO A 667 -3.88 5.61 4.20
N GLN A 668 -2.77 5.39 4.91
CA GLN A 668 -2.40 4.10 5.54
C GLN A 668 -2.07 4.32 7.03
N ALA A 669 -2.70 3.55 7.92
CA ALA A 669 -2.69 3.80 9.36
C ALA A 669 -1.30 3.75 9.99
N TRP A 670 -0.49 2.72 9.70
CA TRP A 670 0.86 2.62 10.27
C TRP A 670 1.82 3.70 9.76
N SER A 671 1.58 4.26 8.57
CA SER A 671 2.37 5.33 7.98
C SER A 671 2.00 6.65 8.65
N ALA A 672 0.70 6.91 8.77
CA ALA A 672 0.17 8.05 9.50
C ALA A 672 0.62 8.06 10.98
N ALA A 673 0.51 6.92 11.67
CA ALA A 673 1.02 6.75 13.03
C ALA A 673 2.54 6.92 13.11
N GLY A 674 3.29 6.48 12.10
CA GLY A 674 4.74 6.69 12.01
C GLY A 674 5.12 8.17 11.93
N VAL A 675 4.41 8.96 11.12
CA VAL A 675 4.61 10.42 11.03
C VAL A 675 4.29 11.10 12.37
N VAL A 676 3.17 10.73 12.99
CA VAL A 676 2.78 11.23 14.32
C VAL A 676 3.87 10.92 15.34
N ARG A 677 4.37 9.68 15.36
CA ARG A 677 5.44 9.25 16.29
C ARG A 677 6.74 10.02 16.05
N ALA A 678 7.13 10.25 14.79
CA ALA A 678 8.30 11.03 14.43
C ALA A 678 8.19 12.49 14.88
N ALA A 679 7.03 13.12 14.68
CA ALA A 679 6.78 14.49 15.13
C ALA A 679 6.85 14.62 16.66
N LEU A 680 6.25 13.67 17.39
CA LEU A 680 6.31 13.63 18.84
C LEU A 680 7.74 13.42 19.34
N TYR A 681 8.50 12.52 18.69
CA TYR A 681 9.91 12.30 19.02
C TYR A 681 10.71 13.59 18.90
N LEU A 682 10.62 14.31 17.77
CA LEU A 682 11.36 15.56 17.55
C LEU A 682 10.94 16.69 18.50
N ALA A 683 9.68 16.71 18.95
CA ALA A 683 9.22 17.69 19.93
C ALA A 683 9.78 17.47 21.34
N THR A 684 10.22 16.25 21.65
CA THR A 684 10.74 15.86 22.97
C THR A 684 12.18 15.38 22.96
N ALA A 685 12.84 15.39 21.80
CA ALA A 685 14.19 14.88 21.64
C ALA A 685 15.17 15.69 22.51
N PRO A 686 16.13 15.01 23.18
CA PRO A 686 17.09 15.63 24.09
C PRO A 686 18.07 16.61 23.42
#